data_AF-A0A9Q9S007-F1
#
_entry.id   AF-A0A9Q9S007-F1
#
_cell.length_a   1.000
_cell.length_b   1.000
_cell.length_c   1.000
_cell.angle_alpha   90.00
_cell.angle_beta   90.00
_cell.angle_gamma   90.00
#
_symmetry.space_group_name_H-M   'P 1'
#
loop_
_entity.id
_entity.type
_entity.pdbx_description
1 polymer ?
#
loop_
_entity_poly.entity_id
_entity_poly.type
_entity_poly.pdbx_seq_one_letter_code
_entity_poly.pdbx_strand_id
1 'polypeptide(L)'
;MTTQNFKNEKDIPVSHQDFPGTEREMPDPKATRDEVPEAGGNSRTYQGSGKLKGKKALITGGDSGIGAASALLFGREGVSDIVIAYLPEEEKDAQDTKKQVENEGAKVHLISLDLSKQENCRKLVDFAVEKMNGIDILFNNAAYQMMVQDIKDLPEEQWIHTFNINIHSFFYISKYALPHMKAGATIINNASINAYIGRPDLLDYTSTKGAIVSFTRGLSNQYVSKGIRVNAVAPGPVWTPLIPATMDDEAQKQFTSPMGRPAQPSEIATPFCDDFPHQYQFHLFISKIQLGMRFINTHTLQLEFYPGGSRRYAILSHVWGDDEVTLKDVASDGPEEALHLERYSKLRESCRMARSFKLDYLWIDTCCIDKSSSAELSEAINSMFRWYAESTICIAFLEDVLPSESEEERRKTFVNSRWFTRGWTLQELIAPGKVIFYGRDWQRLGSRAELKEDIKSATGINYELLDATHHMAEIRQRQLSEFSVAQKMFWAAGRETTRPEDVAYCLLGIFDINMPLLYGEGKVKAFKRLQEEILKSTDDESIFAWRQPRYRVEGKTYWSLLANSPSAFDLGQTSKDLNGMVPQRSKYLSLRSGSSMSMTNRGLDLELPLTPFPIDTSGTIFLAFLNCEFRRGQTSINPAILLQRAAWDRNSHFVRIRPDILALSMMNSIILPDELLNMIRNGQKDVLQEAIPRQIFVPHSTPDLRYLKGVIFRPEVKGLAKESKMVVRVRSRSPTWQYFVDARSGLSTTEESYEINFDLAPGPSLGSLQASIVLGVLELDLGSSDARQCLVMGLEPLPPNPFQTMPLYFSPWYAFEEQAWIAKQDFSRVLDKTQRRLEWRVPDIVTAKIGIESRYSSLFYSLTLEIENSRKVNTWF
;
A
#
# COMPACT_ATOMS: atom_id res chain seq x y z
N MET A 1 12.35 -23.86 22.79
CA MET A 1 11.28 -24.29 23.71
C MET A 1 10.59 -25.47 23.08
N THR A 2 11.05 -26.68 23.42
CA THR A 2 10.31 -27.91 23.17
C THR A 2 9.02 -27.89 23.99
N THR A 3 7.99 -28.53 23.47
CA THR A 3 6.67 -28.74 24.08
C THR A 3 6.69 -29.46 25.45
N GLN A 4 7.86 -29.75 26.04
CA GLN A 4 8.02 -30.34 27.38
C GLN A 4 7.87 -29.33 28.53
N ASN A 5 7.66 -28.06 28.21
CA ASN A 5 7.86 -26.95 29.13
C ASN A 5 6.56 -26.47 29.82
N PHE A 6 5.40 -26.62 29.19
CA PHE A 6 4.10 -26.32 29.81
C PHE A 6 3.47 -27.60 30.33
N LYS A 7 3.95 -28.12 31.46
CA LYS A 7 3.52 -29.44 31.98
C LYS A 7 2.04 -29.51 32.39
N ASN A 8 1.36 -28.37 32.58
CA ASN A 8 0.02 -28.32 33.16
C ASN A 8 -1.06 -27.64 32.29
N GLU A 9 -0.73 -27.09 31.11
CA GLU A 9 -1.65 -26.23 30.33
C GLU A 9 -2.07 -26.81 28.97
N LYS A 10 -1.64 -28.03 28.63
CA LYS A 10 -1.98 -28.68 27.36
C LYS A 10 -3.30 -29.44 27.39
N ASP A 11 -3.74 -29.87 28.56
CA ASP A 11 -4.88 -30.77 28.73
C ASP A 11 -6.06 -30.01 29.34
N ILE A 12 -6.55 -29.00 28.63
CA ILE A 12 -7.77 -28.31 29.05
C ILE A 12 -8.95 -29.28 28.85
N PRO A 13 -9.67 -29.65 29.92
CA PRO A 13 -10.76 -30.59 29.80
C PRO A 13 -11.96 -29.91 29.14
N VAL A 14 -12.69 -30.68 28.32
CA VAL A 14 -14.02 -30.27 27.84
C VAL A 14 -14.94 -30.17 29.05
N SER A 15 -15.58 -29.03 29.23
CA SER A 15 -16.56 -28.80 30.29
C SER A 15 -17.67 -27.87 29.82
N HIS A 16 -18.79 -27.89 30.53
CA HIS A 16 -19.97 -27.09 30.18
C HIS A 16 -20.44 -26.30 31.39
N GLN A 17 -20.85 -25.07 31.14
CA GLN A 17 -21.49 -24.19 32.10
C GLN A 17 -22.68 -23.48 31.45
N ASP A 18 -23.64 -23.05 32.25
CA ASP A 18 -24.68 -22.15 31.77
C ASP A 18 -24.08 -20.73 31.60
N PHE A 19 -24.45 -20.03 30.53
CA PHE A 19 -24.06 -18.64 30.33
C PHE A 19 -24.53 -17.76 31.51
N PRO A 20 -23.71 -16.84 32.06
CA PRO A 20 -22.42 -16.34 31.52
C PRO A 20 -21.18 -17.19 31.80
N GLY A 21 -21.31 -18.26 32.59
CA GLY A 21 -20.18 -19.01 33.13
C GLY A 21 -19.46 -18.25 34.25
N THR A 22 -18.71 -18.97 35.09
CA THR A 22 -17.88 -18.39 36.16
C THR A 22 -16.50 -19.03 36.18
N GLU A 23 -15.48 -18.23 36.50
CA GLU A 23 -14.09 -18.69 36.65
C GLU A 23 -13.93 -19.61 37.87
N ARG A 24 -14.77 -19.44 38.88
CA ARG A 24 -14.83 -20.35 40.04
C ARG A 24 -15.20 -21.77 39.67
N GLU A 25 -16.12 -21.95 38.72
CA GLU A 25 -16.62 -23.25 38.27
C GLU A 25 -15.81 -23.82 37.10
N MET A 26 -14.80 -23.10 36.61
CA MET A 26 -13.89 -23.65 35.61
C MET A 26 -13.13 -24.87 36.15
N PRO A 27 -12.97 -25.92 35.32
CA PRO A 27 -12.21 -27.09 35.70
C PRO A 27 -10.71 -26.77 35.79
N ASP A 28 -9.96 -27.63 36.48
CA ASP A 28 -8.51 -27.53 36.50
C ASP A 28 -7.90 -27.94 35.13
N PRO A 29 -6.88 -27.22 34.63
CA PRO A 29 -6.26 -26.03 35.23
C PRO A 29 -7.16 -24.79 35.12
N LYS A 30 -7.28 -24.04 36.23
CA LYS A 30 -7.97 -22.75 36.24
C LYS A 30 -7.21 -21.70 35.42
N ALA A 31 -7.94 -20.67 34.99
CA ALA A 31 -7.38 -19.56 34.25
C ALA A 31 -6.31 -18.83 35.09
N THR A 32 -5.12 -18.64 34.52
CA THR A 32 -4.01 -17.98 35.21
C THR A 32 -4.08 -16.47 35.04
N ARG A 33 -4.03 -15.71 36.15
CA ARG A 33 -4.25 -14.26 36.16
C ARG A 33 -2.96 -13.44 36.15
N ASP A 34 -1.86 -13.98 36.65
CA ASP A 34 -0.64 -13.19 36.87
C ASP A 34 0.68 -13.92 36.64
N GLU A 35 0.68 -15.22 36.33
CA GLU A 35 1.88 -15.89 35.88
C GLU A 35 2.05 -15.76 34.36
N VAL A 36 3.23 -15.34 33.94
CA VAL A 36 3.61 -15.18 32.52
C VAL A 36 4.74 -16.16 32.18
N PRO A 37 4.75 -16.72 30.96
CA PRO A 37 5.77 -17.69 30.56
C PRO A 37 7.16 -17.05 30.44
N GLU A 38 8.19 -17.78 30.88
CA GLU A 38 9.60 -17.41 30.72
C GLU A 38 10.30 -18.23 29.63
N ALA A 39 11.44 -17.68 29.18
CA ALA A 39 12.34 -18.39 28.32
C ALA A 39 12.90 -19.64 29.01
N GLY A 40 12.47 -20.83 28.55
CA GLY A 40 12.88 -22.10 29.15
C GLY A 40 11.71 -22.90 29.75
N GLY A 41 10.49 -22.37 29.71
CA GLY A 41 9.28 -23.14 30.02
C GLY A 41 8.69 -22.98 31.40
N ASN A 42 9.38 -22.29 32.29
CA ASN A 42 8.83 -21.94 33.59
C ASN A 42 7.83 -20.79 33.44
N SER A 43 6.95 -20.61 34.41
CA SER A 43 6.17 -19.39 34.58
C SER A 43 6.82 -18.53 35.67
N ARG A 44 6.68 -17.22 35.55
CA ARG A 44 6.98 -16.28 36.64
C ARG A 44 5.78 -15.41 36.93
N THR A 45 5.63 -15.02 38.18
CA THR A 45 4.71 -13.97 38.59
C THR A 45 5.07 -12.64 37.90
N TYR A 46 4.11 -11.99 37.27
CA TYR A 46 4.28 -10.69 36.63
C TYR A 46 4.75 -9.63 37.64
N GLN A 47 5.82 -8.92 37.32
CA GLN A 47 6.37 -7.87 38.16
C GLN A 47 6.07 -6.51 37.55
N GLY A 48 5.30 -5.69 38.28
CA GLY A 48 5.00 -4.33 37.89
C GLY A 48 6.23 -3.43 37.90
N SER A 49 6.26 -2.45 36.99
CA SER A 49 7.34 -1.47 36.85
C SER A 49 6.87 -0.02 37.08
N GLY A 50 5.62 0.15 37.52
CA GLY A 50 5.02 1.44 37.82
C GLY A 50 4.54 2.21 36.59
N LYS A 51 4.28 1.53 35.46
CA LYS A 51 3.91 2.17 34.19
C LYS A 51 2.59 2.93 34.27
N LEU A 52 1.67 2.47 35.10
CA LEU A 52 0.32 3.02 35.23
C LEU A 52 0.14 3.80 36.54
N LYS A 53 1.24 4.24 37.15
CA LYS A 53 1.24 4.90 38.45
C LYS A 53 0.27 6.10 38.48
N GLY A 54 -0.74 6.00 39.33
CA GLY A 54 -1.72 7.07 39.56
C GLY A 54 -2.79 7.23 38.48
N LYS A 55 -2.87 6.31 37.51
CA LYS A 55 -3.93 6.28 36.49
C LYS A 55 -5.23 5.73 37.08
N LYS A 56 -6.36 6.00 36.41
CA LYS A 56 -7.70 5.50 36.76
C LYS A 56 -8.29 4.67 35.61
N ALA A 57 -8.69 3.44 35.90
CA ALA A 57 -9.15 2.49 34.87
C ALA A 57 -10.63 2.11 35.02
N LEU A 58 -11.36 2.10 33.91
CA LEU A 58 -12.70 1.53 33.79
C LEU A 58 -12.63 0.27 32.91
N ILE A 59 -12.99 -0.89 33.45
CA ILE A 59 -12.90 -2.19 32.78
C ILE A 59 -14.28 -2.84 32.73
N THR A 60 -14.75 -3.24 31.54
CA THR A 60 -15.97 -4.05 31.38
C THR A 60 -15.64 -5.54 31.30
N GLY A 61 -16.40 -6.40 31.96
CA GLY A 61 -16.10 -7.83 32.09
C GLY A 61 -14.76 -8.06 32.81
N GLY A 62 -14.51 -7.29 33.87
CA GLY A 62 -13.26 -7.33 34.63
C GLY A 62 -13.30 -8.31 35.81
N ASP A 63 -14.40 -9.03 35.99
CA ASP A 63 -14.64 -10.04 37.02
C ASP A 63 -13.84 -11.32 36.79
N SER A 64 -13.66 -11.71 35.52
CA SER A 64 -13.05 -12.98 35.12
C SER A 64 -12.16 -12.87 33.86
N GLY A 65 -11.41 -13.94 33.56
CA GLY A 65 -10.66 -14.10 32.32
C GLY A 65 -9.67 -12.96 32.03
N ILE A 66 -9.66 -12.48 30.78
CA ILE A 66 -8.75 -11.42 30.31
C ILE A 66 -8.94 -10.14 31.12
N GLY A 67 -10.18 -9.80 31.47
CA GLY A 67 -10.48 -8.59 32.23
C GLY A 67 -9.94 -8.67 33.65
N ALA A 68 -10.12 -9.79 34.35
CA ALA A 68 -9.58 -9.99 35.69
C ALA A 68 -8.05 -9.97 35.73
N ALA A 69 -7.40 -10.66 34.78
CA ALA A 69 -5.96 -10.62 34.65
C ALA A 69 -5.46 -9.18 34.39
N SER A 70 -6.12 -8.46 33.49
CA SER A 70 -5.76 -7.05 33.20
C SER A 70 -5.94 -6.16 34.41
N ALA A 71 -7.02 -6.30 35.18
CA ALA A 71 -7.25 -5.55 36.41
C ALA A 71 -6.13 -5.80 37.45
N LEU A 72 -5.72 -7.07 37.63
CA LEU A 72 -4.64 -7.44 38.54
C LEU A 72 -3.29 -6.86 38.11
N LEU A 73 -2.93 -6.99 36.83
CA LEU A 73 -1.68 -6.42 36.32
C LEU A 73 -1.69 -4.88 36.35
N PHE A 74 -2.85 -4.24 36.15
CA PHE A 74 -3.00 -2.79 36.33
C PHE A 74 -2.75 -2.37 37.78
N GLY A 75 -3.24 -3.14 38.75
CA GLY A 75 -2.92 -2.97 40.16
C GLY A 75 -1.40 -3.00 40.39
N ARG A 76 -0.71 -4.02 39.86
CA ARG A 76 0.75 -4.15 39.96
C ARG A 76 1.53 -3.00 39.29
N GLU A 77 1.01 -2.43 38.21
CA GLU A 77 1.60 -1.27 37.55
C GLU A 77 1.29 0.06 38.24
N GLY A 78 0.55 0.05 39.35
CA GLY A 78 0.34 1.19 40.24
C GLY A 78 -0.87 2.06 39.90
N VAL A 79 -1.88 1.53 39.20
CA VAL A 79 -3.18 2.21 39.03
C VAL A 79 -3.76 2.59 40.39
N SER A 80 -4.31 3.80 40.52
CA SER A 80 -4.85 4.26 41.80
C SER A 80 -6.26 3.73 42.08
N ASP A 81 -7.10 3.70 41.04
CA ASP A 81 -8.51 3.34 41.13
C ASP A 81 -8.94 2.53 39.90
N ILE A 82 -9.71 1.46 40.13
CA ILE A 82 -10.30 0.61 39.09
C ILE A 82 -11.79 0.48 39.32
N VAL A 83 -12.59 0.70 38.27
CA VAL A 83 -14.02 0.34 38.23
C VAL A 83 -14.19 -0.90 37.36
N ILE A 84 -14.84 -1.92 37.90
CA ILE A 84 -15.13 -3.18 37.21
C ILE A 84 -16.64 -3.33 37.04
N ALA A 85 -17.08 -3.48 35.79
CA ALA A 85 -18.46 -3.83 35.44
C ALA A 85 -18.59 -5.29 35.04
N TYR A 86 -19.64 -5.96 35.48
CA TYR A 86 -19.90 -7.40 35.31
C TYR A 86 -21.41 -7.69 35.47
N LEU A 87 -21.85 -8.92 35.21
CA LEU A 87 -23.24 -9.33 35.41
C LEU A 87 -23.51 -9.74 36.87
N PRO A 88 -24.72 -9.56 37.41
CA PRO A 88 -25.05 -9.92 38.80
C PRO A 88 -24.69 -11.37 39.19
N GLU A 89 -24.78 -12.31 38.25
CA GLU A 89 -24.44 -13.72 38.41
C GLU A 89 -22.95 -13.95 38.72
N GLU A 90 -22.08 -13.04 38.26
CA GLU A 90 -20.61 -13.11 38.36
C GLU A 90 -20.05 -12.41 39.61
N GLU A 91 -20.90 -11.95 40.53
CA GLU A 91 -20.54 -11.17 41.74
C GLU A 91 -19.39 -11.79 42.55
N LYS A 92 -19.39 -13.12 42.69
CA LYS A 92 -18.36 -13.82 43.46
C LYS A 92 -16.98 -13.74 42.82
N ASP A 93 -16.89 -13.74 41.49
CA ASP A 93 -15.63 -13.63 40.75
C ASP A 93 -15.14 -12.17 40.76
N ALA A 94 -16.07 -11.21 40.63
CA ALA A 94 -15.77 -9.80 40.77
C ALA A 94 -15.18 -9.45 42.14
N GLN A 95 -15.71 -10.02 43.23
CA GLN A 95 -15.17 -9.85 44.58
C GLN A 95 -13.78 -10.46 44.74
N ASP A 96 -13.49 -11.60 44.10
CA ASP A 96 -12.15 -12.20 44.12
C ASP A 96 -11.14 -11.33 43.39
N THR A 97 -11.49 -10.83 42.19
CA THR A 97 -10.65 -9.90 41.45
C THR A 97 -10.41 -8.62 42.24
N LYS A 98 -11.46 -8.04 42.83
CA LYS A 98 -11.34 -6.89 43.73
C LYS A 98 -10.32 -7.13 44.83
N LYS A 99 -10.44 -8.25 45.56
CA LYS A 99 -9.52 -8.59 46.65
C LYS A 99 -8.08 -8.70 46.17
N GLN A 100 -7.84 -9.33 45.01
CA GLN A 100 -6.49 -9.48 44.44
C GLN A 100 -5.89 -8.13 44.05
N VAL A 101 -6.67 -7.25 43.42
CA VAL A 101 -6.23 -5.93 42.99
C VAL A 101 -6.01 -4.99 44.19
N GLU A 102 -6.87 -5.02 45.20
CA GLU A 102 -6.71 -4.22 46.42
C GLU A 102 -5.44 -4.59 47.20
N ASN A 103 -5.01 -5.86 47.14
CA ASN A 103 -3.73 -6.28 47.72
C ASN A 103 -2.51 -5.65 47.03
N GLU A 104 -2.63 -5.21 45.77
CA GLU A 104 -1.59 -4.49 45.03
C GLU A 104 -1.62 -2.97 45.30
N GLY A 105 -2.59 -2.50 46.10
CA GLY A 105 -2.67 -1.11 46.57
C GLY A 105 -3.61 -0.19 45.79
N ALA A 106 -4.31 -0.69 44.77
CA ALA A 106 -5.33 0.06 44.02
C ALA A 106 -6.70 0.01 44.74
N LYS A 107 -7.51 1.06 44.61
CA LYS A 107 -8.92 1.04 45.07
C LYS A 107 -9.80 0.42 44.01
N VAL A 108 -10.72 -0.48 44.40
CA VAL A 108 -11.61 -1.15 43.44
C VAL A 108 -13.07 -0.89 43.74
N HIS A 109 -13.79 -0.47 42.70
CA HIS A 109 -15.21 -0.21 42.72
C HIS A 109 -15.93 -1.19 41.79
N LEU A 110 -16.89 -1.91 42.35
CA LEU A 110 -17.65 -2.93 41.64
C LEU A 110 -19.04 -2.38 41.29
N ILE A 111 -19.53 -2.69 40.09
CA ILE A 111 -20.89 -2.39 39.67
C ILE A 111 -21.46 -3.51 38.79
N SER A 112 -22.48 -4.18 39.29
CA SER A 112 -23.20 -5.23 38.55
C SER A 112 -24.31 -4.61 37.67
N LEU A 113 -24.26 -4.80 36.35
CA LEU A 113 -25.29 -4.32 35.42
C LEU A 113 -25.21 -5.02 34.05
N ASP A 114 -26.34 -5.06 33.33
CA ASP A 114 -26.40 -5.57 31.96
C ASP A 114 -26.05 -4.46 30.95
N LEU A 115 -24.92 -4.63 30.24
CA LEU A 115 -24.43 -3.69 29.23
C LEU A 115 -25.18 -3.73 27.89
N SER A 116 -26.13 -4.65 27.71
CA SER A 116 -26.99 -4.68 26.51
C SER A 116 -27.91 -3.45 26.43
N LYS A 117 -28.09 -2.75 27.55
CA LYS A 117 -28.96 -1.58 27.69
C LYS A 117 -28.15 -0.29 27.69
N GLN A 118 -28.56 0.65 26.85
CA GLN A 118 -27.92 1.96 26.72
C GLN A 118 -27.88 2.73 28.07
N GLU A 119 -28.97 2.66 28.84
CA GLU A 119 -29.11 3.36 30.12
C GLU A 119 -28.06 2.86 31.13
N ASN A 120 -27.78 1.55 31.11
CA ASN A 120 -26.79 0.95 31.99
C ASN A 120 -25.37 1.32 31.57
N CYS A 121 -25.08 1.40 30.26
CA CYS A 121 -23.80 1.93 29.76
C CYS A 121 -23.53 3.36 30.25
N ARG A 122 -24.57 4.21 30.31
CA ARG A 122 -24.46 5.56 30.87
C ARG A 122 -24.21 5.52 32.38
N LYS A 123 -25.04 4.78 33.12
CA LYS A 123 -24.89 4.62 34.58
C LYS A 123 -23.50 4.14 34.97
N LEU A 124 -22.90 3.24 34.18
CA LEU A 124 -21.55 2.77 34.40
C LEU A 124 -20.53 3.92 34.36
N VAL A 125 -20.58 4.74 33.31
CA VAL A 125 -19.65 5.87 33.18
C VAL A 125 -19.90 6.91 34.27
N ASP A 126 -21.16 7.23 34.59
CA ASP A 126 -21.51 8.15 35.66
C ASP A 126 -20.95 7.67 37.01
N PHE A 127 -21.11 6.38 37.32
CA PHE A 127 -20.54 5.75 38.51
C PHE A 127 -19.00 5.81 38.51
N ALA A 128 -18.36 5.53 37.37
CA ALA A 128 -16.91 5.58 37.26
C ALA A 128 -16.35 7.00 37.49
N VAL A 129 -17.02 8.01 36.95
CA VAL A 129 -16.68 9.42 37.15
C VAL A 129 -16.91 9.84 38.60
N GLU A 130 -18.01 9.41 39.24
CA GLU A 130 -18.30 9.69 40.65
C GLU A 130 -17.20 9.12 41.57
N LYS A 131 -16.78 7.87 41.35
CA LYS A 131 -15.79 7.19 42.20
C LYS A 131 -14.36 7.66 41.96
N MET A 132 -13.98 7.81 40.70
CA MET A 132 -12.58 8.07 40.34
C MET A 132 -12.29 9.54 40.03
N ASN A 133 -13.30 10.38 39.80
CA ASN A 133 -13.14 11.78 39.36
C ASN A 133 -12.27 11.91 38.09
N GLY A 134 -12.61 11.14 37.06
CA GLY A 134 -11.94 11.09 35.76
C GLY A 134 -11.63 9.66 35.31
N ILE A 135 -11.35 9.50 34.01
CA ILE A 135 -11.02 8.20 33.40
C ILE A 135 -9.76 8.39 32.55
N ASP A 136 -8.69 7.65 32.87
CA ASP A 136 -7.44 7.65 32.09
C ASP A 136 -7.37 6.46 31.14
N ILE A 137 -7.94 5.33 31.55
CA ILE A 137 -7.95 4.08 30.78
C ILE A 137 -9.39 3.57 30.71
N LEU A 138 -9.93 3.44 29.50
CA LEU A 138 -11.17 2.71 29.26
C LEU A 138 -10.82 1.40 28.55
N PHE A 139 -11.09 0.26 29.18
CA PHE A 139 -10.94 -1.06 28.59
C PHE A 139 -12.32 -1.67 28.33
N ASN A 140 -12.77 -1.57 27.08
CA ASN A 140 -13.98 -2.25 26.62
C ASN A 140 -13.62 -3.72 26.33
N ASN A 141 -14.02 -4.62 27.22
CA ASN A 141 -13.64 -6.03 27.17
C ASN A 141 -14.84 -7.00 27.21
N ALA A 142 -15.93 -6.66 27.89
CA ALA A 142 -17.14 -7.49 27.95
C ALA A 142 -17.61 -7.93 26.56
N ALA A 143 -17.96 -9.21 26.41
CA ALA A 143 -18.43 -9.78 25.16
C ALA A 143 -19.40 -10.95 25.41
N TYR A 144 -20.30 -11.15 24.45
CA TYR A 144 -21.16 -12.31 24.31
C TYR A 144 -20.76 -13.08 23.04
N GLN A 145 -20.75 -14.40 23.12
CA GLN A 145 -20.65 -15.29 21.96
C GLN A 145 -21.55 -16.51 22.21
N MET A 146 -22.11 -17.09 21.15
CA MET A 146 -22.83 -18.36 21.24
C MET A 146 -22.73 -19.06 19.89
N MET A 147 -22.28 -20.31 19.91
CA MET A 147 -21.95 -21.06 18.69
C MET A 147 -23.21 -21.48 17.94
N VAL A 148 -23.26 -21.18 16.64
CA VAL A 148 -24.32 -21.61 15.72
C VAL A 148 -23.69 -21.99 14.38
N GLN A 149 -23.90 -23.23 13.94
CA GLN A 149 -23.20 -23.83 12.79
C GLN A 149 -23.61 -23.24 11.43
N ASP A 150 -24.90 -22.90 11.26
CA ASP A 150 -25.46 -22.42 10.02
C ASP A 150 -26.28 -21.15 10.27
N ILE A 151 -26.14 -20.15 9.40
CA ILE A 151 -26.85 -18.87 9.50
C ILE A 151 -28.38 -19.04 9.52
N LYS A 152 -28.93 -20.09 8.90
CA LYS A 152 -30.39 -20.34 8.93
C LYS A 152 -30.91 -20.65 10.34
N ASP A 153 -30.03 -21.16 11.20
CA ASP A 153 -30.36 -21.56 12.56
C ASP A 153 -30.01 -20.46 13.58
N LEU A 154 -29.40 -19.36 13.13
CA LEU A 154 -29.01 -18.24 13.98
C LEU A 154 -30.23 -17.38 14.32
N PRO A 155 -30.70 -17.36 15.59
CA PRO A 155 -31.87 -16.58 15.95
C PRO A 155 -31.59 -15.08 15.82
N GLU A 156 -32.57 -14.31 15.33
CA GLU A 156 -32.44 -12.85 15.23
C GLU A 156 -32.22 -12.21 16.60
N GLU A 157 -32.79 -12.79 17.65
CA GLU A 157 -32.59 -12.36 19.03
C GLU A 157 -31.13 -12.50 19.46
N GLN A 158 -30.46 -13.61 19.10
CA GLN A 158 -29.04 -13.80 19.36
C GLN A 158 -28.21 -12.78 18.59
N TRP A 159 -28.48 -12.59 17.29
CA TRP A 159 -27.79 -11.59 16.48
C TRP A 159 -27.86 -10.19 17.11
N ILE A 160 -29.06 -9.76 17.51
CA ILE A 160 -29.29 -8.45 18.14
C ILE A 160 -28.58 -8.38 19.50
N HIS A 161 -28.66 -9.43 20.31
CA HIS A 161 -28.03 -9.48 21.63
C HIS A 161 -26.50 -9.38 21.51
N THR A 162 -25.89 -10.16 20.62
CA THR A 162 -24.44 -10.14 20.33
C THR A 162 -23.98 -8.74 19.92
N PHE A 163 -24.71 -8.04 19.05
CA PHE A 163 -24.38 -6.65 18.68
C PHE A 163 -24.58 -5.65 19.82
N ASN A 164 -25.65 -5.80 20.61
CA ASN A 164 -25.93 -4.92 21.75
C ASN A 164 -24.80 -4.97 22.78
N ILE A 165 -24.29 -6.16 23.09
CA ILE A 165 -23.18 -6.34 24.02
C ILE A 165 -21.84 -5.95 23.35
N ASN A 166 -21.51 -6.50 22.19
CA ASN A 166 -20.12 -6.46 21.70
C ASN A 166 -19.72 -5.15 21.03
N ILE A 167 -20.67 -4.36 20.50
CA ILE A 167 -20.33 -3.11 19.80
C ILE A 167 -21.20 -1.92 20.19
N HIS A 168 -22.50 -2.08 20.46
CA HIS A 168 -23.31 -0.96 20.94
C HIS A 168 -22.85 -0.51 22.33
N SER A 169 -22.55 -1.43 23.25
CA SER A 169 -22.00 -1.05 24.56
C SER A 169 -20.67 -0.29 24.42
N PHE A 170 -19.77 -0.73 23.54
CA PHE A 170 -18.48 -0.07 23.27
C PHE A 170 -18.70 1.35 22.75
N PHE A 171 -19.66 1.53 21.85
CA PHE A 171 -20.07 2.84 21.35
C PHE A 171 -20.60 3.74 22.47
N TYR A 172 -21.58 3.27 23.25
CA TYR A 172 -22.20 4.07 24.30
C TYR A 172 -21.22 4.44 25.41
N ILE A 173 -20.46 3.48 25.93
CA ILE A 173 -19.48 3.72 26.98
C ILE A 173 -18.40 4.68 26.49
N SER A 174 -17.84 4.47 25.29
CA SER A 174 -16.85 5.40 24.73
C SER A 174 -17.44 6.81 24.56
N LYS A 175 -18.66 6.92 24.02
CA LYS A 175 -19.36 8.20 23.84
C LYS A 175 -19.55 8.95 25.16
N TYR A 176 -19.89 8.25 26.24
CA TYR A 176 -20.11 8.86 27.54
C TYR A 176 -18.82 9.10 28.32
N ALA A 177 -17.79 8.26 28.14
CA ALA A 177 -16.51 8.38 28.84
C ALA A 177 -15.62 9.50 28.29
N LEU A 178 -15.60 9.69 26.96
CA LEU A 178 -14.73 10.66 26.27
C LEU A 178 -14.78 12.10 26.82
N PRO A 179 -15.94 12.66 27.21
CA PRO A 179 -16.01 13.96 27.89
C PRO A 179 -15.20 14.05 29.20
N HIS A 180 -14.91 12.93 29.85
CA HIS A 180 -14.19 12.82 31.13
C HIS A 180 -12.75 12.34 30.96
N MET A 181 -12.31 12.08 29.73
CA MET A 181 -10.96 11.66 29.39
C MET A 181 -10.12 12.87 28.95
N LYS A 182 -8.87 12.95 29.41
CA LYS A 182 -7.94 14.04 29.09
C LYS A 182 -6.85 13.59 28.12
N ALA A 183 -6.10 14.54 27.56
CA ALA A 183 -4.91 14.23 26.76
C ALA A 183 -3.96 13.31 27.56
N GLY A 184 -3.46 12.26 26.92
CA GLY A 184 -2.71 11.18 27.55
C GLY A 184 -3.56 9.98 28.00
N ALA A 185 -4.89 10.08 27.93
CA ALA A 185 -5.77 8.94 28.18
C ALA A 185 -5.80 7.95 27.00
N THR A 186 -6.24 6.72 27.25
CA THR A 186 -6.34 5.67 26.24
C THR A 186 -7.64 4.88 26.35
N ILE A 187 -8.20 4.53 25.19
CA ILE A 187 -9.26 3.53 25.05
C ILE A 187 -8.62 2.28 24.46
N ILE A 188 -8.93 1.13 25.04
CA ILE A 188 -8.51 -0.17 24.53
C ILE A 188 -9.76 -1.02 24.31
N ASN A 189 -9.87 -1.62 23.14
CA ASN A 189 -11.01 -2.45 22.75
C ASN A 189 -10.55 -3.91 22.58
N ASN A 190 -11.19 -4.85 23.26
CA ASN A 190 -10.92 -6.28 23.09
C ASN A 190 -11.63 -6.81 21.83
N ALA A 191 -10.89 -6.94 20.73
CA ALA A 191 -11.35 -7.53 19.48
C ALA A 191 -11.26 -9.07 19.55
N SER A 192 -10.84 -9.73 18.47
CA SER A 192 -10.57 -11.17 18.40
C SER A 192 -9.85 -11.49 17.11
N ILE A 193 -9.07 -12.57 17.07
CA ILE A 193 -8.57 -13.17 15.84
C ILE A 193 -9.70 -13.47 14.83
N ASN A 194 -10.91 -13.76 15.32
CA ASN A 194 -12.09 -14.06 14.49
C ASN A 194 -12.40 -12.96 13.46
N ALA A 195 -12.12 -11.69 13.79
CA ALA A 195 -12.30 -10.56 12.87
C ALA A 195 -11.46 -10.67 11.60
N TYR A 196 -10.36 -11.45 11.65
CA TYR A 196 -9.39 -11.59 10.56
C TYR A 196 -9.50 -12.95 9.88
N ILE A 197 -9.79 -14.02 10.63
CA ILE A 197 -9.88 -15.39 10.07
C ILE A 197 -11.27 -15.74 9.56
N GLY A 198 -12.32 -15.06 10.01
CA GLY A 198 -13.70 -15.32 9.57
C GLY A 198 -14.26 -16.66 10.05
N ARG A 199 -14.38 -16.88 11.36
CA ARG A 199 -14.82 -18.16 11.93
C ARG A 199 -16.33 -18.37 11.67
N PRO A 200 -16.74 -19.43 10.93
CA PRO A 200 -18.10 -19.54 10.38
C PRO A 200 -19.19 -19.90 11.41
N ASP A 201 -18.84 -20.68 12.43
CA ASP A 201 -19.70 -21.15 13.54
C ASP A 201 -19.97 -20.09 14.62
N LEU A 202 -19.39 -18.89 14.45
CA LEU A 202 -19.53 -17.73 15.34
C LEU A 202 -19.78 -16.47 14.49
N LEU A 203 -20.69 -16.54 13.54
CA LEU A 203 -20.87 -15.52 12.50
C LEU A 203 -21.22 -14.12 13.05
N ASP A 204 -22.17 -14.03 13.98
CA ASP A 204 -22.55 -12.79 14.65
C ASP A 204 -21.40 -12.21 15.48
N TYR A 205 -20.75 -13.05 16.30
CA TYR A 205 -19.58 -12.68 17.10
C TYR A 205 -18.45 -12.17 16.20
N THR A 206 -18.07 -12.93 15.17
CA THR A 206 -17.06 -12.57 14.16
C THR A 206 -17.39 -11.22 13.53
N SER A 207 -18.64 -10.98 13.16
CA SER A 207 -19.12 -9.71 12.60
C SER A 207 -18.93 -8.55 13.58
N THR A 208 -19.30 -8.74 14.85
CA THR A 208 -19.10 -7.69 15.87
C THR A 208 -17.63 -7.41 16.13
N LYS A 209 -16.75 -8.41 16.12
CA LYS A 209 -15.30 -8.20 16.28
C LYS A 209 -14.69 -7.45 15.10
N GLY A 210 -15.17 -7.68 13.87
CA GLY A 210 -14.84 -6.84 12.70
C GLY A 210 -15.32 -5.39 12.84
N ALA A 211 -16.51 -5.18 13.41
CA ALA A 211 -17.02 -3.86 13.73
C ALA A 211 -16.16 -3.15 14.78
N ILE A 212 -15.71 -3.85 15.83
CA ILE A 212 -14.79 -3.30 16.85
C ILE A 212 -13.47 -2.83 16.23
N VAL A 213 -12.88 -3.60 15.31
CA VAL A 213 -11.63 -3.19 14.61
C VAL A 213 -11.85 -1.90 13.82
N SER A 214 -12.94 -1.82 13.07
CA SER A 214 -13.27 -0.63 12.27
C SER A 214 -13.62 0.57 13.15
N PHE A 215 -14.38 0.37 14.23
CA PHE A 215 -14.71 1.38 15.22
C PHE A 215 -13.46 1.95 15.89
N THR A 216 -12.52 1.10 16.28
CA THR A 216 -11.23 1.49 16.87
C THR A 216 -10.46 2.42 15.93
N ARG A 217 -10.31 2.04 14.65
CA ARG A 217 -9.64 2.86 13.64
C ARG A 217 -10.34 4.20 13.44
N GLY A 218 -11.66 4.19 13.28
CA GLY A 218 -12.47 5.40 13.11
C GLY A 218 -12.35 6.36 14.30
N LEU A 219 -12.49 5.85 15.53
CA LEU A 219 -12.43 6.65 16.74
C LEU A 219 -11.01 7.18 17.02
N SER A 220 -9.97 6.38 16.72
CA SER A 220 -8.58 6.82 16.84
C SER A 220 -8.30 8.06 15.99
N ASN A 221 -8.77 8.07 14.73
CA ASN A 221 -8.60 9.21 13.82
C ASN A 221 -9.37 10.45 14.29
N GLN A 222 -10.50 10.28 14.98
CA GLN A 222 -11.28 11.40 15.52
C GLN A 222 -10.64 12.05 16.75
N TYR A 223 -9.93 11.27 17.57
CA TYR A 223 -9.46 11.73 18.88
C TYR A 223 -7.94 11.88 19.02
N VAL A 224 -7.17 11.50 17.99
CA VAL A 224 -5.71 11.69 17.96
C VAL A 224 -5.31 13.16 18.18
N SER A 225 -6.03 14.12 17.60
CA SER A 225 -5.75 15.55 17.75
C SER A 225 -6.05 16.09 19.17
N LYS A 226 -6.81 15.34 19.96
CA LYS A 226 -7.10 15.63 21.37
C LYS A 226 -6.16 14.89 22.32
N GLY A 227 -5.16 14.18 21.79
CA GLY A 227 -4.17 13.45 22.57
C GLY A 227 -4.72 12.19 23.25
N ILE A 228 -5.85 11.63 22.81
CA ILE A 228 -6.41 10.39 23.34
C ILE A 228 -6.13 9.25 22.35
N ARG A 229 -5.50 8.18 22.82
CA ARG A 229 -5.18 7.00 22.01
C ARG A 229 -6.37 6.04 22.00
N VAL A 230 -6.61 5.37 20.87
CA VAL A 230 -7.63 4.31 20.76
C VAL A 230 -7.01 3.13 20.03
N ASN A 231 -6.90 1.98 20.70
CA ASN A 231 -6.24 0.79 20.18
C ASN A 231 -7.12 -0.45 20.39
N ALA A 232 -6.81 -1.53 19.67
CA ALA A 232 -7.47 -2.82 19.84
C ALA A 232 -6.44 -3.92 20.03
N VAL A 233 -6.77 -4.89 20.88
CA VAL A 233 -6.05 -6.15 21.03
C VAL A 233 -6.93 -7.24 20.43
N ALA A 234 -6.35 -8.17 19.66
CA ALA A 234 -7.08 -9.26 19.01
C ALA A 234 -6.57 -10.61 19.54
N PRO A 235 -7.12 -11.10 20.67
CA PRO A 235 -6.69 -12.37 21.22
C PRO A 235 -6.98 -13.55 20.30
N GLY A 236 -6.12 -14.57 20.36
CA GLY A 236 -6.38 -15.90 19.84
C GLY A 236 -7.32 -16.70 20.77
N PRO A 237 -7.20 -18.04 20.83
CA PRO A 237 -7.92 -18.84 21.81
C PRO A 237 -7.34 -18.61 23.22
N VAL A 238 -8.15 -18.10 24.14
CA VAL A 238 -7.78 -17.83 25.53
C VAL A 238 -8.69 -18.62 26.47
N TRP A 239 -8.11 -19.34 27.42
CA TRP A 239 -8.86 -20.10 28.40
C TRP A 239 -9.58 -19.18 29.39
N THR A 240 -10.91 -19.12 29.28
CA THR A 240 -11.78 -18.21 30.04
C THR A 240 -13.16 -18.87 30.25
N PRO A 241 -14.00 -18.39 31.18
CA PRO A 241 -15.33 -18.95 31.42
C PRO A 241 -16.24 -18.93 30.18
N LEU A 242 -15.98 -17.99 29.26
CA LEU A 242 -16.72 -17.88 28.01
C LEU A 242 -16.62 -19.15 27.16
N ILE A 243 -15.54 -19.92 27.26
CA ILE A 243 -15.34 -21.14 26.45
C ILE A 243 -16.30 -22.26 26.85
N PRO A 244 -16.29 -22.78 28.10
CA PRO A 244 -17.22 -23.82 28.51
C PRO A 244 -18.70 -23.36 28.52
N ALA A 245 -18.97 -22.05 28.55
CA ALA A 245 -20.32 -21.53 28.53
C ALA A 245 -20.95 -21.45 27.12
N THR A 246 -20.15 -21.57 26.04
CA THR A 246 -20.62 -21.18 24.70
C THR A 246 -20.15 -22.08 23.55
N MET A 247 -19.18 -22.96 23.77
CA MET A 247 -18.63 -23.87 22.74
C MET A 247 -19.05 -25.32 22.97
N ASP A 248 -19.33 -26.04 21.89
CA ASP A 248 -19.56 -27.48 21.93
C ASP A 248 -18.27 -28.30 22.17
N ASP A 249 -18.43 -29.60 22.41
CA ASP A 249 -17.33 -30.53 22.70
C ASP A 249 -16.23 -30.51 21.63
N GLU A 250 -16.61 -30.46 20.36
CA GLU A 250 -15.66 -30.54 19.25
C GLU A 250 -14.86 -29.23 19.13
N ALA A 251 -15.53 -28.09 19.28
CA ALA A 251 -14.88 -26.78 19.31
C ALA A 251 -13.93 -26.64 20.49
N GLN A 252 -14.28 -27.17 21.68
CA GLN A 252 -13.40 -27.16 22.85
C GLN A 252 -12.17 -28.06 22.66
N LYS A 253 -12.32 -29.26 22.09
CA LYS A 253 -11.17 -30.14 21.76
C LYS A 253 -10.20 -29.51 20.77
N GLN A 254 -10.72 -28.68 19.86
CA GLN A 254 -9.93 -27.95 18.86
C GLN A 254 -9.50 -26.56 19.34
N PHE A 255 -9.77 -26.19 20.59
CA PHE A 255 -9.49 -24.87 21.16
C PHE A 255 -8.00 -24.71 21.49
N THR A 256 -7.18 -24.63 20.45
CA THR A 256 -5.73 -24.56 20.55
C THR A 256 -5.16 -23.53 19.58
N SER A 257 -3.90 -23.16 19.80
CA SER A 257 -3.13 -22.29 18.92
C SER A 257 -1.99 -23.08 18.28
N PRO A 258 -1.20 -22.50 17.35
CA PRO A 258 0.04 -23.12 16.91
C PRO A 258 1.01 -23.47 18.06
N MET A 259 0.87 -22.87 19.24
CA MET A 259 1.63 -23.24 20.44
C MET A 259 1.20 -24.57 21.07
N GLY A 260 0.18 -25.24 20.52
CA GLY A 260 -0.34 -26.51 21.00
C GLY A 260 -1.13 -26.40 22.32
N ARG A 261 -1.48 -25.18 22.73
CA ARG A 261 -2.37 -24.87 23.85
C ARG A 261 -3.10 -23.53 23.58
N PRO A 262 -4.25 -23.28 24.23
CA PRO A 262 -4.78 -21.94 24.34
C PRO A 262 -3.89 -21.07 25.24
N ALA A 263 -3.98 -19.75 25.06
CA ALA A 263 -3.33 -18.78 25.94
C ALA A 263 -4.04 -18.71 27.29
N GLN A 264 -3.30 -18.37 28.34
CA GLN A 264 -3.84 -17.97 29.63
C GLN A 264 -4.16 -16.47 29.62
N PRO A 265 -5.16 -16.00 30.40
CA PRO A 265 -5.50 -14.59 30.46
C PRO A 265 -4.34 -13.65 30.79
N SER A 266 -3.45 -14.07 31.70
CA SER A 266 -2.23 -13.33 32.07
C SER A 266 -1.33 -12.98 30.88
N GLU A 267 -1.21 -13.88 29.91
CA GLU A 267 -0.38 -13.68 28.70
C GLU A 267 -0.94 -12.55 27.83
N ILE A 268 -2.26 -12.44 27.79
CA ILE A 268 -3.00 -11.42 27.05
C ILE A 268 -3.13 -10.12 27.84
N ALA A 269 -3.00 -10.18 29.17
CA ALA A 269 -3.08 -9.00 30.04
C ALA A 269 -1.88 -8.04 29.84
N THR A 270 -0.71 -8.58 29.47
CA THR A 270 0.55 -7.81 29.37
C THR A 270 0.54 -6.63 28.39
N PRO A 271 -0.01 -6.73 27.16
CA PRO A 271 -0.02 -5.61 26.21
C PRO A 271 -0.94 -4.46 26.64
N PHE A 272 -1.90 -4.71 27.55
CA PHE A 272 -2.75 -3.65 28.10
C PHE A 272 -2.00 -2.78 29.13
N CYS A 273 -0.89 -3.28 29.70
CA CYS A 273 -0.13 -2.64 30.76
C CYS A 273 0.95 -1.66 30.26
N ASP A 274 1.24 -1.66 28.95
CA ASP A 274 2.21 -0.76 28.36
C ASP A 274 1.62 0.64 28.16
N ASP A 275 2.02 1.60 29.01
CA ASP A 275 1.81 3.03 28.72
C ASP A 275 2.75 3.44 27.58
N PHE A 276 2.28 3.35 26.35
CA PHE A 276 3.10 3.66 25.17
C PHE A 276 3.52 5.15 25.20
N PRO A 277 4.81 5.47 25.39
CA PRO A 277 5.27 6.85 25.35
C PRO A 277 5.07 7.45 23.94
N HIS A 278 5.00 8.78 23.87
CA HIS A 278 4.73 9.65 22.71
C HIS A 278 5.51 9.38 21.40
N GLN A 279 6.37 8.37 21.31
CA GLN A 279 7.23 8.08 20.16
C GLN A 279 6.89 6.81 19.38
N TYR A 280 5.89 6.03 19.78
CA TYR A 280 5.47 4.86 19.01
C TYR A 280 4.13 5.09 18.31
N GLN A 281 4.20 5.55 17.05
CA GLN A 281 3.11 5.34 16.11
C GLN A 281 2.94 3.83 15.94
N PHE A 282 1.80 3.29 16.39
CA PHE A 282 1.42 1.93 16.05
C PHE A 282 1.20 1.85 14.55
N HIS A 283 2.22 1.39 13.82
CA HIS A 283 1.96 0.41 12.78
C HIS A 283 1.19 -0.73 13.44
N LEU A 284 0.11 -1.18 12.79
CA LEU A 284 -0.57 -2.43 13.13
C LEU A 284 0.47 -3.47 13.59
N PHE A 285 0.41 -3.85 14.87
CA PHE A 285 1.23 -4.92 15.43
C PHE A 285 0.69 -6.25 14.90
N ILE A 286 0.82 -6.47 13.60
CA ILE A 286 0.67 -7.78 12.94
C ILE A 286 2.05 -8.45 12.79
N SER A 287 3.15 -7.79 13.17
CA SER A 287 4.48 -8.36 12.98
C SER A 287 5.35 -8.25 14.23
N LYS A 288 5.16 -9.15 15.20
CA LYS A 288 6.24 -9.63 16.11
C LYS A 288 5.83 -10.84 16.97
N ILE A 289 4.85 -11.63 16.55
CA ILE A 289 4.83 -13.05 16.94
C ILE A 289 5.91 -13.71 16.10
N GLN A 290 6.86 -14.38 16.75
CA GLN A 290 7.78 -15.26 16.06
C GLN A 290 6.94 -16.45 15.57
N LEU A 291 6.37 -16.31 14.37
CA LEU A 291 5.42 -17.25 13.78
C LEU A 291 6.07 -18.62 13.67
N GLY A 292 5.31 -19.65 14.04
CA GLY A 292 5.86 -20.99 14.15
C GLY A 292 6.34 -21.53 12.81
N MET A 293 7.53 -22.13 12.80
CA MET A 293 8.15 -22.67 11.59
C MET A 293 8.38 -24.17 11.75
N ARG A 294 8.16 -24.94 10.69
CA ARG A 294 8.50 -26.37 10.69
C ARG A 294 9.93 -26.58 10.26
N PHE A 295 10.62 -27.46 10.97
CA PHE A 295 11.95 -27.90 10.63
C PHE A 295 11.95 -29.40 10.41
N ILE A 296 12.90 -29.87 9.62
CA ILE A 296 13.25 -31.27 9.53
C ILE A 296 14.36 -31.51 10.56
N ASN A 297 14.14 -32.45 11.46
CA ASN A 297 15.20 -32.95 12.32
C ASN A 297 16.20 -33.72 11.46
N THR A 298 17.44 -33.27 11.44
CA THR A 298 18.44 -33.83 10.54
C THR A 298 18.83 -35.26 10.88
N HIS A 299 18.58 -35.75 12.11
CA HIS A 299 18.90 -37.11 12.52
C HIS A 299 17.76 -38.08 12.24
N THR A 300 16.51 -37.65 12.42
CA THR A 300 15.32 -38.51 12.30
C THR A 300 14.55 -38.31 10.99
N LEU A 301 14.84 -37.26 10.23
CA LEU A 301 14.07 -36.79 9.07
C LEU A 301 12.60 -36.44 9.35
N GLN A 302 12.21 -36.35 10.62
CA GLN A 302 10.85 -35.99 11.02
C GLN A 302 10.64 -34.48 11.04
N LEU A 303 9.40 -34.06 10.78
CA LEU A 303 9.00 -32.67 10.92
C LEU A 303 8.74 -32.31 12.38
N GLU A 304 9.41 -31.28 12.85
CA GLU A 304 9.20 -30.66 14.16
C GLU A 304 8.63 -29.26 13.95
N PHE A 305 7.44 -29.00 14.48
CA PHE A 305 6.88 -27.65 14.51
C PHE A 305 7.48 -26.85 15.67
N TYR A 306 7.87 -25.62 15.40
CA TYR A 306 8.50 -24.77 16.39
C TYR A 306 7.78 -23.42 16.51
N PRO A 307 7.00 -23.17 17.57
CA PRO A 307 6.09 -22.01 17.70
C PRO A 307 6.77 -20.66 18.04
N GLY A 308 8.08 -20.52 17.79
CA GLY A 308 8.86 -19.30 18.08
C GLY A 308 10.09 -19.52 18.97
N GLY A 309 11.08 -18.65 18.83
CA GLY A 309 12.41 -18.65 19.48
C GLY A 309 13.57 -18.75 18.49
N SER A 310 14.74 -18.21 18.85
CA SER A 310 15.97 -18.34 18.05
C SER A 310 16.53 -19.77 18.14
N ARG A 311 16.21 -20.63 17.17
CA ARG A 311 16.98 -21.87 16.93
C ARG A 311 17.97 -21.65 15.81
N ARG A 312 19.11 -22.31 15.93
CA ARG A 312 20.07 -22.40 14.83
C ARG A 312 19.63 -23.52 13.89
N TYR A 313 19.47 -23.18 12.62
CA TYR A 313 19.10 -24.12 11.57
C TYR A 313 19.88 -23.82 10.29
N ALA A 314 20.02 -24.84 9.45
CA ALA A 314 20.41 -24.68 8.06
C ALA A 314 19.15 -24.46 7.22
N ILE A 315 19.27 -23.72 6.13
CA ILE A 315 18.18 -23.53 5.16
C ILE A 315 18.64 -24.00 3.78
N LEU A 316 17.84 -24.81 3.10
CA LEU A 316 18.13 -25.24 1.73
C LEU A 316 17.55 -24.24 0.75
N SER A 317 18.38 -23.76 -0.17
CA SER A 317 17.97 -23.02 -1.36
C SER A 317 18.23 -23.90 -2.59
N HIS A 318 17.23 -24.05 -3.45
CA HIS A 318 17.30 -24.93 -4.61
C HIS A 318 16.36 -24.50 -5.74
N VAL A 319 16.53 -25.12 -6.91
CA VAL A 319 15.50 -25.15 -7.95
C VAL A 319 14.73 -26.46 -7.79
N TRP A 320 13.40 -26.40 -7.87
CA TRP A 320 12.57 -27.60 -7.75
C TRP A 320 12.73 -28.48 -8.98
N GLY A 321 12.98 -29.77 -8.76
CA GLY A 321 12.87 -30.82 -9.77
C GLY A 321 11.44 -31.37 -9.89
N ASP A 322 11.26 -32.35 -10.77
CA ASP A 322 9.95 -32.99 -11.01
C ASP A 322 9.51 -33.93 -9.86
N ASP A 323 10.44 -34.34 -8.99
CA ASP A 323 10.24 -35.38 -7.97
C ASP A 323 10.68 -34.89 -6.56
N GLU A 324 10.27 -33.66 -6.21
CA GLU A 324 10.58 -33.05 -4.90
C GLU A 324 9.74 -33.62 -3.76
N VAL A 325 10.40 -33.91 -2.64
CA VAL A 325 9.73 -34.33 -1.40
C VAL A 325 8.85 -33.19 -0.87
N THR A 326 7.57 -33.47 -0.70
CA THR A 326 6.57 -32.51 -0.19
C THR A 326 6.31 -32.71 1.31
N LEU A 327 5.57 -31.77 1.90
CA LEU A 327 5.10 -31.89 3.29
C LEU A 327 4.35 -33.21 3.53
N LYS A 328 3.49 -33.61 2.58
CA LYS A 328 2.67 -34.82 2.72
C LYS A 328 3.53 -36.07 2.72
N ASP A 329 4.58 -36.13 1.89
CA ASP A 329 5.48 -37.27 1.81
C ASP A 329 6.19 -37.48 3.16
N VAL A 330 6.78 -36.41 3.73
CA VAL A 330 7.48 -36.49 5.03
C VAL A 330 6.53 -36.82 6.18
N ALA A 331 5.27 -36.38 6.11
CA ALA A 331 4.27 -36.64 7.15
C ALA A 331 3.68 -38.07 7.07
N SER A 332 3.66 -38.70 5.89
CA SER A 332 2.91 -39.95 5.64
C SER A 332 3.79 -41.21 5.61
N ASP A 333 5.02 -41.12 5.11
CA ASP A 333 5.79 -42.32 4.73
C ASP A 333 6.50 -43.03 5.90
N GLY A 334 6.47 -42.47 7.12
CA GLY A 334 7.27 -42.97 8.24
C GLY A 334 8.80 -42.84 8.00
N PRO A 335 9.62 -42.68 9.05
CA PRO A 335 11.06 -42.42 8.86
C PRO A 335 11.81 -43.56 8.18
N GLU A 336 11.45 -44.83 8.43
CA GLU A 336 12.24 -46.00 8.04
C GLU A 336 12.03 -46.45 6.57
N GLU A 337 10.80 -46.39 6.05
CA GLU A 337 10.50 -46.82 4.67
C GLU A 337 10.86 -45.73 3.64
N ALA A 338 10.67 -44.45 3.99
CA ALA A 338 11.03 -43.29 3.18
C ALA A 338 12.54 -43.16 2.91
N LEU A 339 13.37 -43.60 3.86
CA LEU A 339 14.83 -43.45 3.83
C LEU A 339 15.51 -44.15 2.65
N HIS A 340 14.87 -45.15 2.03
CA HIS A 340 15.46 -45.95 0.94
C HIS A 340 15.04 -45.50 -0.46
N LEU A 341 14.05 -44.63 -0.58
CA LEU A 341 13.55 -44.15 -1.87
C LEU A 341 14.49 -43.10 -2.47
N GLU A 342 14.72 -43.20 -3.78
CA GLU A 342 15.65 -42.32 -4.50
C GLU A 342 15.23 -40.84 -4.44
N ARG A 343 13.92 -40.57 -4.45
CA ARG A 343 13.34 -39.21 -4.29
C ARG A 343 13.77 -38.50 -3.00
N TYR A 344 14.07 -39.24 -1.93
CA TYR A 344 14.55 -38.69 -0.65
C TYR A 344 16.06 -38.39 -0.64
N SER A 345 16.80 -38.70 -1.70
CA SER A 345 18.25 -38.51 -1.78
C SER A 345 18.67 -37.06 -1.48
N LYS A 346 18.02 -36.09 -2.13
CA LYS A 346 18.29 -34.66 -1.93
C LYS A 346 18.04 -34.21 -0.49
N LEU A 347 16.96 -34.69 0.13
CA LEU A 347 16.66 -34.42 1.54
C LEU A 347 17.72 -35.02 2.47
N ARG A 348 18.11 -36.29 2.25
CA ARG A 348 19.13 -37.00 3.06
C ARG A 348 20.48 -36.28 3.01
N GLU A 349 20.92 -35.89 1.81
CA GLU A 349 22.17 -35.16 1.62
C GLU A 349 22.10 -33.75 2.20
N SER A 350 20.97 -33.05 2.08
CA SER A 350 20.76 -31.76 2.74
C SER A 350 20.88 -31.87 4.27
N CYS A 351 20.28 -32.90 4.87
CA CYS A 351 20.41 -33.17 6.30
C CYS A 351 21.86 -33.53 6.68
N ARG A 352 22.57 -34.31 5.84
CA ARG A 352 24.00 -34.61 6.04
C ARG A 352 24.84 -33.34 6.02
N MET A 353 24.58 -32.43 5.09
CA MET A 353 25.23 -31.12 5.03
C MET A 353 24.95 -30.30 6.28
N ALA A 354 23.70 -30.19 6.72
CA ALA A 354 23.33 -29.48 7.94
C ALA A 354 24.08 -30.02 9.18
N ARG A 355 24.16 -31.35 9.34
CA ARG A 355 24.93 -32.00 10.41
C ARG A 355 26.43 -31.69 10.36
N SER A 356 27.01 -31.56 9.16
CA SER A 356 28.42 -31.16 9.02
C SER A 356 28.72 -29.77 9.61
N PHE A 357 27.70 -28.90 9.67
CA PHE A 357 27.76 -27.59 10.33
C PHE A 357 27.31 -27.62 11.80
N LYS A 358 27.11 -28.80 12.38
CA LYS A 358 26.61 -29.02 13.75
C LYS A 358 25.23 -28.38 13.97
N LEU A 359 24.33 -28.54 12.98
CA LEU A 359 22.97 -28.05 13.04
C LEU A 359 22.01 -29.24 13.02
N ASP A 360 21.18 -29.33 14.05
CA ASP A 360 20.21 -30.41 14.19
C ASP A 360 18.96 -30.21 13.34
N TYR A 361 18.76 -28.99 12.82
CA TYR A 361 17.56 -28.57 12.12
C TYR A 361 17.85 -28.04 10.72
N LEU A 362 17.01 -28.46 9.78
CA LEU A 362 17.02 -28.01 8.38
C LEU A 362 15.63 -27.47 8.01
N TRP A 363 15.59 -26.38 7.27
CA TRP A 363 14.36 -25.87 6.65
C TRP A 363 14.44 -25.99 5.13
N ILE A 364 13.34 -26.44 4.51
CA ILE A 364 13.18 -26.56 3.06
C ILE A 364 11.77 -26.12 2.67
N ASP A 365 11.64 -25.22 1.70
CA ASP A 365 10.36 -24.66 1.25
C ASP A 365 9.37 -25.70 0.70
N THR A 366 9.86 -26.81 0.16
CA THR A 366 9.03 -27.89 -0.41
C THR A 366 8.25 -28.68 0.64
N CYS A 367 8.84 -28.92 1.81
CA CYS A 367 8.28 -29.79 2.84
C CYS A 367 8.13 -29.15 4.23
N CYS A 368 8.61 -27.93 4.44
CA CYS A 368 8.39 -27.18 5.69
C CYS A 368 7.22 -26.19 5.64
N ILE A 369 6.60 -25.99 4.47
CA ILE A 369 5.43 -25.11 4.29
C ILE A 369 4.22 -25.95 3.88
N ASP A 370 3.07 -25.75 4.52
CA ASP A 370 1.78 -26.27 4.02
C ASP A 370 1.23 -25.35 2.95
N LYS A 371 1.49 -25.73 1.70
CA LYS A 371 1.01 -25.00 0.51
C LYS A 371 -0.50 -25.20 0.26
N SER A 372 -1.17 -26.10 0.99
CA SER A 372 -2.62 -26.29 0.91
C SER A 372 -3.39 -25.29 1.80
N SER A 373 -2.74 -24.78 2.85
CA SER A 373 -3.26 -23.68 3.67
C SER A 373 -2.90 -22.32 3.03
N SER A 374 -3.91 -21.59 2.55
CA SER A 374 -3.71 -20.26 1.98
C SER A 374 -3.18 -19.25 3.02
N ALA A 375 -3.58 -19.40 4.29
CA ALA A 375 -3.09 -18.61 5.41
C ALA A 375 -1.59 -18.86 5.63
N GLU A 376 -1.19 -20.13 5.79
CA GLU A 376 0.22 -20.46 6.02
C GLU A 376 1.09 -20.10 4.81
N LEU A 377 0.62 -20.34 3.59
CA LEU A 377 1.34 -19.96 2.38
C LEU A 377 1.55 -18.44 2.30
N SER A 378 0.53 -17.66 2.65
CA SER A 378 0.60 -16.19 2.68
C SER A 378 1.59 -15.72 3.75
N GLU A 379 1.53 -16.30 4.94
CA GLU A 379 2.47 -15.99 6.04
C GLU A 379 3.91 -16.35 5.68
N ALA A 380 4.11 -17.53 5.08
CA ALA A 380 5.41 -18.03 4.68
C ALA A 380 6.07 -17.13 3.63
N ILE A 381 5.32 -16.72 2.60
CA ILE A 381 5.84 -15.85 1.55
C ILE A 381 6.22 -14.46 2.10
N ASN A 382 5.39 -13.87 2.97
CA ASN A 382 5.71 -12.58 3.59
C ASN A 382 6.86 -12.70 4.63
N SER A 383 7.16 -13.91 5.12
CA SER A 383 8.23 -14.16 6.12
C SER A 383 9.52 -14.73 5.53
N MET A 384 9.52 -15.16 4.26
CA MET A 384 10.58 -15.97 3.67
C MET A 384 11.95 -15.28 3.75
N PHE A 385 12.02 -13.99 3.42
CA PHE A 385 13.27 -13.23 3.52
C PHE A 385 13.85 -13.24 4.94
N ARG A 386 13.00 -13.09 5.96
CA ARG A 386 13.42 -13.16 7.36
C ARG A 386 13.96 -14.55 7.70
N TRP A 387 13.28 -15.61 7.28
CA TRP A 387 13.73 -16.99 7.51
C TRP A 387 15.06 -17.31 6.84
N TYR A 388 15.33 -16.75 5.67
CA TYR A 388 16.66 -16.85 5.05
C TYR A 388 17.70 -16.01 5.80
N ALA A 389 17.37 -14.78 6.18
CA ALA A 389 18.29 -13.90 6.91
C ALA A 389 18.71 -14.44 8.28
N GLU A 390 17.77 -15.02 9.03
CA GLU A 390 17.99 -15.57 10.38
C GLU A 390 18.59 -16.98 10.37
N SER A 391 18.70 -17.62 9.21
CA SER A 391 19.38 -18.92 9.09
C SER A 391 20.85 -18.83 9.50
N THR A 392 21.37 -19.89 10.13
CA THR A 392 22.80 -19.97 10.45
C THR A 392 23.63 -20.12 9.19
N ILE A 393 23.12 -20.88 8.22
CA ILE A 393 23.74 -21.12 6.93
C ILE A 393 22.67 -21.46 5.89
N CYS A 394 22.82 -20.87 4.70
CA CYS A 394 22.10 -21.28 3.52
C CYS A 394 22.96 -22.21 2.68
N ILE A 395 22.41 -23.39 2.40
CA ILE A 395 22.97 -24.41 1.52
C ILE A 395 22.31 -24.20 0.15
N ALA A 396 23.04 -23.68 -0.82
CA ALA A 396 22.53 -23.48 -2.17
C ALA A 396 22.91 -24.69 -3.04
N PHE A 397 21.93 -25.52 -3.40
CA PHE A 397 22.12 -26.72 -4.20
C PHE A 397 21.81 -26.45 -5.68
N LEU A 398 22.82 -26.62 -6.54
CA LEU A 398 22.77 -26.37 -7.97
C LEU A 398 22.83 -27.70 -8.71
N GLU A 399 21.65 -28.26 -8.99
CA GLU A 399 21.51 -29.58 -9.62
C GLU A 399 22.10 -29.65 -11.04
N ASP A 400 22.17 -28.51 -11.74
CA ASP A 400 22.66 -28.40 -13.11
C ASP A 400 24.16 -28.12 -13.23
N VAL A 401 24.87 -27.97 -12.11
CA VAL A 401 26.33 -27.85 -12.09
C VAL A 401 26.95 -29.23 -11.92
N LEU A 402 27.48 -29.76 -13.01
CA LEU A 402 28.11 -31.08 -13.06
C LEU A 402 29.53 -31.08 -12.47
N PRO A 403 30.02 -32.23 -11.98
CA PRO A 403 31.42 -32.37 -11.59
C PRO A 403 32.32 -32.17 -12.81
N SER A 404 33.33 -31.30 -12.71
CA SER A 404 34.38 -31.16 -13.72
C SER A 404 35.74 -30.98 -13.03
N GLU A 405 36.78 -31.62 -13.56
CA GLU A 405 38.17 -31.44 -13.11
C GLU A 405 38.73 -30.08 -13.52
N SER A 406 38.16 -29.44 -14.56
CA SER A 406 38.53 -28.10 -15.00
C SER A 406 37.80 -27.03 -14.18
N GLU A 407 38.57 -26.17 -13.50
CA GLU A 407 38.02 -25.04 -12.74
C GLU A 407 37.28 -24.04 -13.65
N GLU A 408 37.77 -23.83 -14.88
CA GLU A 408 37.18 -22.90 -15.85
C GLU A 408 35.80 -23.38 -16.32
N GLU A 409 35.67 -24.68 -16.64
CA GLU A 409 34.40 -25.28 -17.04
C GLU A 409 33.40 -25.26 -15.88
N ARG A 410 33.86 -25.55 -14.66
CA ARG A 410 33.04 -25.49 -13.45
C ARG A 410 32.52 -24.07 -13.18
N ARG A 411 33.36 -23.04 -13.26
CA ARG A 411 32.94 -21.63 -13.12
C ARG A 411 31.93 -21.23 -14.20
N LYS A 412 32.14 -21.67 -15.45
CA LYS A 412 31.21 -21.41 -16.55
C LYS A 412 29.84 -22.04 -16.31
N THR A 413 29.78 -23.30 -15.88
CA THR A 413 28.50 -23.96 -15.54
C THR A 413 27.83 -23.31 -14.32
N PHE A 414 28.59 -22.87 -13.32
CA PHE A 414 28.07 -22.15 -12.16
C PHE A 414 27.39 -20.83 -12.56
N VAL A 415 28.06 -19.95 -13.31
CA VAL A 415 27.52 -18.65 -13.74
C VAL A 415 26.25 -18.80 -14.58
N ASN A 416 26.16 -19.89 -15.36
CA ASN A 416 25.01 -20.18 -16.22
C ASN A 416 23.95 -21.07 -15.56
N SER A 417 24.06 -21.36 -14.26
CA SER A 417 23.09 -22.20 -13.56
C SER A 417 21.69 -21.57 -13.56
N ARG A 418 20.67 -22.41 -13.77
CA ARG A 418 19.25 -22.08 -13.61
C ARG A 418 18.91 -21.55 -12.23
N TRP A 419 19.73 -21.81 -11.23
CA TRP A 419 19.55 -21.25 -9.90
C TRP A 419 19.61 -19.71 -9.92
N PHE A 420 20.47 -19.09 -10.74
CA PHE A 420 20.55 -17.63 -10.84
C PHE A 420 19.38 -17.00 -11.62
N THR A 421 18.68 -17.79 -12.44
CA THR A 421 17.53 -17.32 -13.22
C THR A 421 16.21 -17.57 -12.52
N ARG A 422 16.15 -18.26 -11.38
CA ARG A 422 14.90 -18.47 -10.63
C ARG A 422 14.51 -17.23 -9.83
N GLY A 423 13.23 -16.83 -9.83
CA GLY A 423 12.76 -15.64 -9.09
C GLY A 423 13.06 -15.67 -7.59
N TRP A 424 12.62 -16.72 -6.91
CA TRP A 424 12.73 -16.87 -5.45
C TRP A 424 14.17 -16.88 -4.95
N THR A 425 15.12 -17.47 -5.70
CA THR A 425 16.53 -17.58 -5.27
C THR A 425 17.23 -16.22 -5.13
N LEU A 426 16.64 -15.11 -5.58
CA LEU A 426 17.20 -13.77 -5.38
C LEU A 426 17.27 -13.41 -3.89
N GLN A 427 16.16 -13.58 -3.18
CA GLN A 427 16.14 -13.34 -1.74
C GLN A 427 16.92 -14.40 -0.98
N GLU A 428 16.98 -15.64 -1.49
CA GLU A 428 17.77 -16.73 -0.90
C GLU A 428 19.28 -16.47 -1.04
N LEU A 429 19.70 -15.77 -2.10
CA LEU A 429 21.07 -15.31 -2.28
C LEU A 429 21.41 -14.13 -1.36
N ILE A 430 20.49 -13.17 -1.24
CA ILE A 430 20.76 -11.87 -0.61
C ILE A 430 20.58 -11.93 0.90
N ALA A 431 19.49 -12.53 1.38
CA ALA A 431 19.05 -12.43 2.76
C ALA A 431 20.01 -13.10 3.76
N PRO A 432 20.51 -14.34 3.54
CA PRO A 432 21.35 -15.02 4.53
C PRO A 432 22.69 -14.32 4.77
N GLY A 433 23.18 -14.38 6.01
CA GLY A 433 24.54 -13.96 6.35
C GLY A 433 25.63 -14.85 5.77
N LYS A 434 25.33 -16.14 5.56
CA LYS A 434 26.28 -17.13 5.00
C LYS A 434 25.59 -18.03 3.99
N VAL A 435 26.13 -18.09 2.77
CA VAL A 435 25.67 -18.98 1.69
C VAL A 435 26.85 -19.80 1.18
N ILE A 436 26.67 -21.12 1.06
CA ILE A 436 27.63 -22.04 0.45
C ILE A 436 26.96 -22.79 -0.69
N PHE A 437 27.61 -22.79 -1.85
CA PHE A 437 27.14 -23.43 -3.07
C PHE A 437 27.67 -24.85 -3.20
N TYR A 438 26.80 -25.76 -3.63
CA TYR A 438 27.11 -27.16 -3.88
C TYR A 438 26.61 -27.57 -5.28
N GLY A 439 27.43 -28.34 -5.99
CA GLY A 439 27.05 -28.92 -7.29
C GLY A 439 26.16 -30.15 -7.15
N ARG A 440 25.83 -30.77 -8.28
CA ARG A 440 24.96 -31.95 -8.35
C ARG A 440 25.43 -33.14 -7.49
N ASP A 441 26.75 -33.27 -7.31
CA ASP A 441 27.41 -34.31 -6.53
C ASP A 441 27.62 -33.92 -5.05
N TRP A 442 27.04 -32.81 -4.60
CA TRP A 442 27.23 -32.25 -3.27
C TRP A 442 28.69 -31.87 -2.95
N GLN A 443 29.54 -31.69 -3.97
CA GLN A 443 30.84 -31.06 -3.78
C GLN A 443 30.70 -29.56 -3.61
N ARG A 444 31.48 -29.01 -2.68
CA ARG A 444 31.52 -27.57 -2.40
C ARG A 444 32.10 -26.82 -3.59
N LEU A 445 31.33 -25.89 -4.15
CA LEU A 445 31.76 -24.99 -5.21
C LEU A 445 32.45 -23.74 -4.65
N GLY A 446 31.93 -23.20 -3.54
CA GLY A 446 32.47 -21.99 -2.90
C GLY A 446 31.44 -21.31 -2.00
N SER A 447 31.87 -20.31 -1.23
CA SER A 447 30.97 -19.42 -0.50
C SER A 447 30.57 -18.21 -1.35
N ARG A 448 29.48 -17.50 -0.98
CA ARG A 448 29.09 -16.24 -1.65
C ARG A 448 30.23 -15.20 -1.69
N ALA A 449 31.04 -15.13 -0.64
CA ALA A 449 32.19 -14.22 -0.59
C ALA A 449 33.34 -14.66 -1.51
N GLU A 450 33.59 -15.97 -1.61
CA GLU A 450 34.62 -16.53 -2.50
C GLU A 450 34.25 -16.38 -3.99
N LEU A 451 32.96 -16.55 -4.32
CA LEU A 451 32.44 -16.55 -5.69
C LEU A 451 31.83 -15.21 -6.10
N LYS A 452 32.14 -14.11 -5.38
CA LYS A 452 31.47 -12.83 -5.59
C LYS A 452 31.65 -12.25 -7.00
N GLU A 453 32.78 -12.50 -7.64
CA GLU A 453 33.04 -12.11 -9.04
C GLU A 453 32.11 -12.83 -10.00
N ASP A 454 32.02 -14.16 -9.86
CA ASP A 454 31.15 -15.01 -10.68
C ASP A 454 29.66 -14.67 -10.44
N ILE A 455 29.26 -14.46 -9.19
CA ILE A 455 27.89 -14.09 -8.80
C ILE A 455 27.53 -12.70 -9.35
N LYS A 456 28.43 -11.72 -9.26
CA LYS A 456 28.22 -10.39 -9.84
C LYS A 456 28.07 -10.49 -11.35
N SER A 457 28.88 -11.30 -12.02
CA SER A 457 28.76 -11.53 -13.46
C SER A 457 27.41 -12.16 -13.83
N ALA A 458 26.90 -13.08 -13.01
CA ALA A 458 25.62 -13.76 -13.25
C ALA A 458 24.40 -12.88 -12.96
N THR A 459 24.47 -11.99 -11.96
CA THR A 459 23.29 -11.34 -11.36
C THR A 459 23.31 -9.81 -11.37
N GLY A 460 24.46 -9.19 -11.57
CA GLY A 460 24.64 -7.75 -11.43
C GLY A 460 24.62 -7.22 -10.00
N ILE A 461 24.56 -8.10 -8.98
CA ILE A 461 24.52 -7.69 -7.57
C ILE A 461 25.84 -7.02 -7.16
N ASN A 462 25.73 -5.96 -6.36
CA ASN A 462 26.83 -5.17 -5.83
C ASN A 462 27.71 -5.96 -4.84
N TYR A 463 29.03 -5.78 -4.89
CA TYR A 463 29.97 -6.51 -4.02
C TYR A 463 29.71 -6.23 -2.54
N GLU A 464 29.31 -5.01 -2.21
CA GLU A 464 28.98 -4.56 -0.86
C GLU A 464 27.87 -5.43 -0.23
N LEU A 465 26.96 -5.96 -1.05
CA LEU A 465 25.89 -6.85 -0.59
C LEU A 465 26.36 -8.31 -0.46
N LEU A 466 27.26 -8.75 -1.34
CA LEU A 466 27.81 -10.12 -1.39
C LEU A 466 28.83 -10.38 -0.26
N ASP A 467 29.61 -9.37 0.11
CA ASP A 467 30.64 -9.43 1.16
C ASP A 467 30.07 -9.37 2.59
N ALA A 468 28.80 -9.02 2.75
CA ALA A 468 28.20 -8.88 4.07
C ALA A 468 27.94 -10.23 4.76
N THR A 469 28.24 -10.31 6.06
CA THR A 469 28.25 -11.56 6.86
C THR A 469 27.23 -11.59 8.00
N HIS A 470 26.41 -10.54 8.18
CA HIS A 470 25.49 -10.45 9.32
C HIS A 470 24.26 -11.36 9.17
N HIS A 471 23.83 -11.95 10.29
CA HIS A 471 22.70 -12.89 10.39
C HIS A 471 21.38 -12.26 10.88
N MET A 472 21.30 -10.92 10.94
CA MET A 472 20.10 -10.21 11.41
C MET A 472 19.35 -9.57 10.24
N ALA A 473 18.06 -9.92 10.09
CA ALA A 473 17.21 -9.40 9.01
C ALA A 473 17.13 -7.86 9.01
N GLU A 474 17.06 -7.22 10.18
CA GLU A 474 17.00 -5.75 10.29
C GLU A 474 18.26 -5.06 9.75
N ILE A 475 19.44 -5.63 10.01
CA ILE A 475 20.71 -5.10 9.48
C ILE A 475 20.74 -5.27 7.96
N ARG A 476 20.25 -6.42 7.47
CA ARG A 476 20.16 -6.70 6.04
C ARG A 476 19.23 -5.72 5.32
N GLN A 477 18.07 -5.42 5.91
CA GLN A 477 17.14 -4.43 5.35
C GLN A 477 17.75 -3.02 5.33
N ARG A 478 18.48 -2.62 6.36
CA ARG A 478 19.22 -1.35 6.36
C ARG A 478 20.22 -1.27 5.22
N GLN A 479 21.00 -2.32 4.98
CA GLN A 479 21.94 -2.36 3.85
C GLN A 479 21.21 -2.32 2.51
N LEU A 480 20.07 -3.02 2.38
CA LEU A 480 19.25 -2.95 1.18
C LEU A 480 18.67 -1.55 0.94
N SER A 481 18.41 -0.76 1.98
CA SER A 481 17.89 0.61 1.84
C SER A 481 18.86 1.60 1.18
N GLU A 482 20.16 1.26 1.12
CA GLU A 482 21.19 2.07 0.46
C GLU A 482 21.15 1.95 -1.07
N PHE A 483 20.57 0.86 -1.58
CA PHE A 483 20.43 0.61 -3.01
C PHE A 483 19.12 1.18 -3.54
N SER A 484 19.18 1.72 -4.76
CA SER A 484 18.00 2.26 -5.41
C SER A 484 16.97 1.18 -5.74
N VAL A 485 15.71 1.60 -5.93
CA VAL A 485 14.66 0.71 -6.42
C VAL A 485 15.04 0.10 -7.77
N ALA A 486 15.62 0.88 -8.69
CA ALA A 486 16.06 0.38 -9.99
C ALA A 486 17.16 -0.69 -9.88
N GLN A 487 18.12 -0.55 -8.95
CA GLN A 487 19.15 -1.58 -8.71
C GLN A 487 18.54 -2.90 -8.25
N LYS A 488 17.61 -2.84 -7.29
CA LYS A 488 16.91 -4.03 -6.81
C LYS A 488 16.08 -4.70 -7.91
N MET A 489 15.39 -3.90 -8.73
CA MET A 489 14.63 -4.41 -9.88
C MET A 489 15.54 -5.02 -10.95
N PHE A 490 16.73 -4.45 -11.18
CA PHE A 490 17.72 -4.98 -12.10
C PHE A 490 18.21 -6.37 -11.69
N TRP A 491 18.46 -6.62 -10.40
CA TRP A 491 18.82 -7.95 -9.90
C TRP A 491 17.74 -9.02 -10.15
N ALA A 492 16.50 -8.59 -10.34
CA ALA A 492 15.35 -9.43 -10.67
C ALA A 492 15.05 -9.51 -12.17
N ALA A 493 15.71 -8.70 -13.01
CA ALA A 493 15.32 -8.50 -14.40
C ALA A 493 15.45 -9.76 -15.28
N GLY A 494 16.50 -10.55 -15.06
CA GLY A 494 16.77 -11.81 -15.77
C GLY A 494 16.13 -13.05 -15.13
N ARG A 495 15.21 -12.88 -14.18
CA ARG A 495 14.64 -13.98 -13.41
C ARG A 495 13.24 -14.40 -13.88
N GLU A 496 12.96 -15.70 -13.74
CA GLU A 496 11.74 -16.37 -14.17
C GLU A 496 11.01 -17.03 -13.00
N THR A 497 9.69 -17.03 -13.08
CA THR A 497 8.79 -17.60 -12.07
C THR A 497 7.80 -18.55 -12.70
N THR A 498 7.38 -19.58 -11.95
CA THR A 498 6.41 -20.57 -12.45
C THR A 498 5.01 -19.98 -12.46
N ARG A 499 4.61 -19.33 -11.36
CA ARG A 499 3.35 -18.58 -11.32
C ARG A 499 3.59 -17.16 -11.85
N PRO A 500 2.65 -16.61 -12.64
CA PRO A 500 2.77 -15.25 -13.17
C PRO A 500 2.96 -14.18 -12.09
N GLU A 501 2.24 -14.29 -10.97
CA GLU A 501 2.22 -13.31 -9.88
C GLU A 501 3.49 -13.36 -9.00
N ASP A 502 4.19 -14.49 -8.98
CA ASP A 502 5.42 -14.66 -8.20
C ASP A 502 6.53 -13.70 -8.63
N VAL A 503 6.45 -13.11 -9.84
CA VAL A 503 7.35 -12.03 -10.26
C VAL A 503 7.36 -10.85 -9.28
N ALA A 504 6.24 -10.66 -8.58
CA ALA A 504 6.07 -9.66 -7.54
C ALA A 504 6.38 -10.26 -6.16
N TYR A 505 5.80 -11.42 -5.86
CA TYR A 505 5.85 -12.00 -4.50
C TYR A 505 7.27 -12.42 -4.08
N CYS A 506 8.13 -12.84 -5.02
CA CYS A 506 9.52 -13.16 -4.72
C CYS A 506 10.38 -11.93 -4.35
N LEU A 507 9.85 -10.71 -4.52
CA LEU A 507 10.54 -9.45 -4.25
C LEU A 507 10.08 -8.76 -2.96
N LEU A 508 9.05 -9.27 -2.29
CA LEU A 508 8.48 -8.65 -1.08
C LEU A 508 9.54 -8.37 -0.01
N GLY A 509 10.37 -9.36 0.27
CA GLY A 509 11.45 -9.22 1.24
C GLY A 509 12.56 -8.27 0.81
N ILE A 510 12.89 -8.21 -0.48
CA ILE A 510 13.93 -7.31 -1.03
C ILE A 510 13.53 -5.82 -0.86
N PHE A 511 12.23 -5.54 -0.89
CA PHE A 511 11.67 -4.20 -0.74
C PHE A 511 11.06 -3.92 0.65
N ASP A 512 11.12 -4.88 1.57
CA ASP A 512 10.52 -4.80 2.91
C ASP A 512 9.01 -4.50 2.88
N ILE A 513 8.27 -5.19 2.01
CA ILE A 513 6.84 -4.99 1.78
C ILE A 513 6.05 -6.20 2.26
N ASN A 514 4.90 -5.94 2.87
CA ASN A 514 3.88 -6.94 3.13
C ASN A 514 2.62 -6.62 2.31
N MET A 515 2.11 -7.60 1.57
CA MET A 515 0.88 -7.42 0.80
C MET A 515 0.12 -8.75 0.64
N PRO A 516 -1.23 -8.73 0.51
CA PRO A 516 -2.00 -9.95 0.30
C PRO A 516 -1.61 -10.67 -0.99
N LEU A 517 -1.60 -12.00 -0.98
CA LEU A 517 -1.35 -12.80 -2.18
C LEU A 517 -2.66 -13.05 -2.92
N LEU A 518 -2.77 -12.54 -4.14
CA LEU A 518 -3.93 -12.67 -5.01
C LEU A 518 -3.55 -13.46 -6.27
N TYR A 519 -3.47 -14.79 -6.16
CA TYR A 519 -3.22 -15.64 -7.33
C TYR A 519 -4.42 -15.59 -8.31
N GLY A 520 -4.14 -15.40 -9.59
CA GLY A 520 -5.15 -15.20 -10.64
C GLY A 520 -5.29 -13.74 -11.10
N GLU A 521 -4.66 -12.77 -10.42
CA GLU A 521 -4.66 -11.36 -10.87
C GLU A 521 -3.78 -11.14 -12.11
N GLY A 522 -2.84 -12.04 -12.37
CA GLY A 522 -1.90 -12.01 -13.48
C GLY A 522 -0.65 -11.16 -13.21
N LYS A 523 0.43 -11.51 -13.93
CA LYS A 523 1.79 -10.96 -13.78
C LYS A 523 1.84 -9.43 -13.68
N VAL A 524 1.22 -8.74 -14.62
CA VAL A 524 1.33 -7.27 -14.74
C VAL A 524 0.61 -6.56 -13.59
N LYS A 525 -0.55 -7.07 -13.15
CA LYS A 525 -1.30 -6.46 -12.05
C LYS A 525 -0.57 -6.66 -10.72
N ALA A 526 -0.13 -7.88 -10.43
CA ALA A 526 0.66 -8.19 -9.25
C ALA A 526 1.93 -7.32 -9.17
N PHE A 527 2.66 -7.17 -10.28
CA PHE A 527 3.89 -6.38 -10.31
C PHE A 527 3.65 -4.86 -10.20
N LYS A 528 2.53 -4.35 -10.73
CA LYS A 528 2.14 -2.95 -10.49
C LYS A 528 1.76 -2.71 -9.05
N ARG A 529 1.00 -3.62 -8.43
CA ARG A 529 0.62 -3.55 -7.02
C ARG A 529 1.85 -3.55 -6.11
N LEU A 530 2.87 -4.35 -6.43
CA LEU A 530 4.17 -4.27 -5.74
C LEU A 530 4.78 -2.88 -5.83
N GLN A 531 4.87 -2.29 -7.04
CA GLN A 531 5.42 -0.94 -7.21
C GLN A 531 4.59 0.12 -6.46
N GLU A 532 3.26 -0.02 -6.40
CA GLU A 532 2.40 0.86 -5.61
C GLU A 532 2.70 0.76 -4.11
N GLU A 533 2.94 -0.43 -3.57
CA GLU A 533 3.37 -0.60 -2.18
C GLU A 533 4.79 -0.03 -1.94
N ILE A 534 5.73 -0.18 -2.90
CA ILE A 534 7.06 0.46 -2.83
C ILE A 534 6.92 1.98 -2.69
N LEU A 535 6.06 2.59 -3.51
CA LEU A 535 5.88 4.05 -3.51
C LEU A 535 5.24 4.61 -2.23
N LYS A 536 4.65 3.77 -1.38
CA LYS A 536 4.14 4.21 -0.07
C LYS A 536 5.25 4.36 0.97
N SER A 537 6.40 3.70 0.78
CA SER A 537 7.49 3.68 1.76
C SER A 537 8.76 4.40 1.29
N THR A 538 8.86 4.80 0.01
CA THR A 538 10.04 5.49 -0.54
C THR A 538 9.69 6.58 -1.55
N ASP A 539 10.56 7.59 -1.62
CA ASP A 539 10.57 8.70 -2.60
C ASP A 539 11.57 8.46 -3.76
N ASP A 540 12.00 7.22 -3.96
CA ASP A 540 13.05 6.87 -4.90
C ASP A 540 12.55 6.85 -6.35
N GLU A 541 12.79 7.95 -7.07
CA GLU A 541 12.37 8.16 -8.46
C GLU A 541 13.06 7.22 -9.48
N SER A 542 14.07 6.45 -9.07
CA SER A 542 14.66 5.43 -9.94
C SER A 542 13.65 4.36 -10.38
N ILE A 543 12.55 4.18 -9.64
CA ILE A 543 11.43 3.31 -10.02
C ILE A 543 10.80 3.69 -11.37
N PHE A 544 10.93 4.95 -11.81
CA PHE A 544 10.42 5.41 -13.12
C PHE A 544 11.46 5.25 -14.24
N ALA A 545 12.73 4.99 -13.92
CA ALA A 545 13.85 4.91 -14.84
C ALA A 545 13.99 3.52 -15.51
N TRP A 546 12.90 3.01 -16.09
CA TRP A 546 12.87 1.76 -16.84
C TRP A 546 12.68 2.00 -18.35
N ARG A 547 12.97 0.99 -19.18
CA ARG A 547 12.78 1.03 -20.64
C ARG A 547 12.02 -0.19 -21.18
N GLN A 548 11.53 -0.07 -22.42
CA GLN A 548 10.99 -1.20 -23.19
C GLN A 548 11.66 -1.30 -24.56
N PRO A 549 11.91 -2.51 -25.09
CA PRO A 549 12.38 -2.66 -26.47
C PRO A 549 11.42 -2.02 -27.48
N ARG A 550 11.95 -1.43 -28.56
CA ARG A 550 11.18 -0.70 -29.60
C ARG A 550 10.01 -1.52 -30.16
N TYR A 551 10.21 -2.81 -30.41
CA TYR A 551 9.17 -3.72 -30.94
C TYR A 551 7.97 -3.92 -29.99
N ARG A 552 8.11 -3.67 -28.68
CA ARG A 552 7.00 -3.69 -27.72
C ARG A 552 6.29 -2.34 -27.59
N VAL A 553 6.92 -1.27 -28.07
CA VAL A 553 6.39 0.10 -28.06
C VAL A 553 5.55 0.36 -29.31
N GLU A 554 5.90 -0.26 -30.44
CA GLU A 554 5.11 -0.21 -31.67
C GLU A 554 3.65 -0.62 -31.43
N GLY A 555 2.71 0.21 -31.87
CA GLY A 555 1.27 0.00 -31.68
C GLY A 555 0.69 0.50 -30.36
N LYS A 556 1.51 0.97 -29.41
CA LYS A 556 1.04 1.56 -28.14
C LYS A 556 1.68 2.91 -27.83
N THR A 557 0.88 3.97 -27.97
CA THR A 557 1.33 5.35 -27.79
C THR A 557 1.60 5.73 -26.33
N TYR A 558 0.70 5.34 -25.41
CA TYR A 558 0.73 5.82 -24.02
C TYR A 558 1.01 4.72 -23.02
N TRP A 559 1.78 5.07 -21.99
CA TRP A 559 2.29 4.15 -21.00
C TRP A 559 2.03 4.67 -19.58
N SER A 560 1.92 3.73 -18.65
CA SER A 560 1.94 4.05 -17.22
C SER A 560 3.33 4.53 -16.84
N LEU A 561 3.46 5.27 -15.73
CA LEU A 561 4.78 5.50 -15.12
C LEU A 561 5.38 4.22 -14.54
N LEU A 562 4.54 3.26 -14.13
CA LEU A 562 4.99 1.99 -13.53
C LEU A 562 5.29 0.95 -14.61
N ALA A 563 6.36 0.17 -14.39
CA ALA A 563 6.78 -0.88 -15.28
C ALA A 563 5.83 -2.09 -15.23
N ASN A 564 5.82 -2.90 -16.29
CA ASN A 564 5.01 -4.14 -16.33
C ASN A 564 5.78 -5.38 -15.84
N SER A 565 7.11 -5.30 -15.68
CA SER A 565 7.98 -6.41 -15.25
C SER A 565 9.36 -5.87 -14.83
N PRO A 566 10.10 -6.59 -13.94
CA PRO A 566 11.49 -6.26 -13.60
C PRO A 566 12.43 -6.17 -14.80
N SER A 567 12.19 -6.96 -15.86
CA SER A 567 12.97 -6.93 -17.11
C SER A 567 13.09 -5.53 -17.74
N ALA A 568 12.16 -4.62 -17.46
CA ALA A 568 12.22 -3.24 -17.92
C ALA A 568 13.39 -2.44 -17.33
N PHE A 569 13.98 -2.91 -16.22
CA PHE A 569 15.11 -2.27 -15.54
C PHE A 569 16.48 -2.80 -16.01
N ASP A 570 16.52 -3.81 -16.89
CA ASP A 570 17.74 -4.19 -17.61
C ASP A 570 17.94 -3.27 -18.82
N LEU A 571 18.59 -2.13 -18.56
CA LEU A 571 18.87 -1.12 -19.57
C LEU A 571 19.94 -1.57 -20.58
N GLY A 572 20.77 -2.57 -20.23
CA GLY A 572 21.85 -3.08 -21.08
C GLY A 572 21.35 -3.91 -22.26
N GLN A 573 20.28 -4.69 -22.08
CA GLN A 573 19.61 -5.39 -23.18
C GLN A 573 18.96 -4.44 -24.20
N THR A 574 18.63 -3.22 -23.78
CA THR A 574 17.86 -2.26 -24.58
C THR A 574 18.70 -1.13 -25.16
N SER A 575 19.96 -0.96 -24.72
CA SER A 575 20.87 0.11 -25.17
C SER A 575 22.33 -0.30 -25.03
N LYS A 576 23.08 -0.29 -26.14
CA LYS A 576 24.53 -0.48 -26.11
C LYS A 576 25.26 0.62 -25.30
N ASP A 577 24.71 1.84 -25.30
CA ASP A 577 25.34 3.02 -24.70
C ASP A 577 25.32 3.03 -23.16
N LEU A 578 24.39 2.29 -22.55
CA LEU A 578 24.24 2.20 -21.10
C LEU A 578 24.88 0.95 -20.49
N ASN A 579 25.55 0.11 -21.29
CA ASN A 579 26.31 -1.11 -20.94
C ASN A 579 26.33 -1.51 -19.44
N GLY A 580 25.23 -2.08 -18.93
CA GLY A 580 25.13 -2.59 -17.54
C GLY A 580 25.05 -1.53 -16.43
N MET A 581 24.89 -0.26 -16.77
CA MET A 581 24.66 0.84 -15.83
C MET A 581 23.21 0.83 -15.34
N VAL A 582 23.05 1.08 -14.03
CA VAL A 582 21.74 1.12 -13.37
C VAL A 582 21.64 2.43 -12.57
N PRO A 583 20.49 3.12 -12.60
CA PRO A 583 20.30 4.35 -11.83
C PRO A 583 20.49 4.11 -10.32
N GLN A 584 21.23 4.99 -9.67
CA GLN A 584 21.45 5.00 -8.22
C GLN A 584 20.76 6.22 -7.60
N ARG A 585 20.51 6.18 -6.29
CA ARG A 585 19.99 7.35 -5.57
C ARG A 585 20.98 8.51 -5.65
N SER A 586 20.46 9.71 -5.93
CA SER A 586 21.26 10.93 -5.89
C SER A 586 21.79 11.16 -4.47
N LYS A 587 23.06 11.55 -4.34
CA LYS A 587 23.65 11.96 -3.04
C LYS A 587 23.24 13.38 -2.63
N TYR A 588 22.77 14.18 -3.58
CA TYR A 588 22.39 15.57 -3.35
C TYR A 588 20.88 15.70 -3.50
N LEU A 589 20.23 16.19 -2.45
CA LEU A 589 18.80 16.54 -2.45
C LEU A 589 18.61 17.71 -3.43
N SER A 590 17.92 17.48 -4.55
CA SER A 590 17.35 18.59 -5.31
C SER A 590 16.36 19.34 -4.42
N LEU A 591 16.55 20.65 -4.22
CA LEU A 591 15.61 21.53 -3.50
C LEU A 591 14.20 21.37 -4.08
N ARG A 592 13.33 20.60 -3.40
CA ARG A 592 11.91 20.46 -3.71
C ARG A 592 11.08 21.14 -2.63
N SER A 593 9.93 21.69 -3.00
CA SER A 593 9.08 22.48 -2.10
C SER A 593 8.23 21.65 -1.11
N GLY A 594 8.45 20.34 -1.01
CA GLY A 594 7.95 19.52 0.12
C GLY A 594 6.65 18.74 -0.09
N SER A 595 6.17 18.51 -1.33
CA SER A 595 5.06 17.58 -1.59
C SER A 595 5.58 16.13 -1.73
N SER A 596 5.20 15.26 -0.80
CA SER A 596 5.42 13.81 -0.92
C SER A 596 4.64 13.23 -2.10
N MET A 597 5.24 12.29 -2.82
CA MET A 597 4.55 11.49 -3.84
C MET A 597 3.32 10.80 -3.22
N SER A 598 2.17 10.85 -3.91
CA SER A 598 0.95 10.20 -3.44
C SER A 598 0.29 9.34 -4.50
N MET A 599 -0.09 8.13 -4.08
CA MET A 599 -0.88 7.19 -4.87
C MET A 599 -2.36 7.47 -4.68
N THR A 600 -3.09 7.67 -5.77
CA THR A 600 -4.56 7.79 -5.75
C THR A 600 -5.21 6.65 -6.52
N ASN A 601 -6.51 6.45 -6.36
CA ASN A 601 -7.26 5.47 -7.16
C ASN A 601 -7.29 5.78 -8.67
N ARG A 602 -6.83 6.96 -9.10
CA ARG A 602 -6.82 7.38 -10.52
C ARG A 602 -5.43 7.34 -11.14
N GLY A 603 -4.37 7.44 -10.34
CA GLY A 603 -3.03 7.68 -10.83
C GLY A 603 -2.08 8.19 -9.76
N LEU A 604 -0.88 8.54 -10.20
CA LEU A 604 0.19 9.04 -9.36
C LEU A 604 0.22 10.57 -9.39
N ASP A 605 0.23 11.19 -8.21
CA ASP A 605 0.42 12.63 -8.04
C ASP A 605 1.81 12.87 -7.44
N LEU A 606 2.67 13.56 -8.20
CA LEU A 606 4.08 13.76 -7.88
C LEU A 606 4.63 15.06 -8.49
N GLU A 607 5.68 15.60 -7.91
CA GLU A 607 6.40 16.73 -8.48
C GLU A 607 7.55 16.23 -9.36
N LEU A 608 7.71 16.73 -10.59
CA LEU A 608 8.89 16.47 -11.43
C LEU A 608 9.42 17.78 -12.06
N PRO A 609 10.74 17.98 -12.17
CA PRO A 609 11.32 19.05 -12.98
C PRO A 609 11.06 18.78 -14.46
N LEU A 610 10.28 19.67 -15.10
CA LEU A 610 9.91 19.57 -16.50
C LEU A 610 10.57 20.66 -17.35
N THR A 611 11.08 20.29 -18.52
CA THR A 611 11.48 21.23 -19.57
C THR A 611 10.82 20.86 -20.91
N PRO A 612 10.33 21.82 -21.71
CA PRO A 612 9.81 21.54 -23.05
C PRO A 612 10.86 20.85 -23.94
N PHE A 613 10.43 19.94 -24.80
CA PHE A 613 11.35 19.29 -25.74
C PHE A 613 11.80 20.30 -26.82
N PRO A 614 13.11 20.50 -27.07
CA PRO A 614 13.63 21.65 -27.84
C PRO A 614 13.07 21.87 -29.25
N ILE A 615 12.68 20.81 -29.96
CA ILE A 615 12.16 20.88 -31.34
C ILE A 615 10.64 20.64 -31.42
N ASP A 616 9.96 20.54 -30.29
CA ASP A 616 8.51 20.31 -30.27
C ASP A 616 7.72 21.59 -30.54
N THR A 617 7.24 21.73 -31.78
CA THR A 617 6.35 22.83 -32.18
C THR A 617 4.92 22.69 -31.63
N SER A 618 4.51 21.50 -31.19
CA SER A 618 3.18 21.27 -30.61
C SER A 618 3.07 21.83 -29.18
N GLY A 619 4.22 22.00 -28.51
CA GLY A 619 4.32 22.40 -27.11
C GLY A 619 3.72 21.40 -26.13
N THR A 620 3.53 20.14 -26.54
CA THR A 620 2.92 19.09 -25.70
C THR A 620 3.94 18.15 -25.08
N ILE A 621 5.17 18.12 -25.58
CA ILE A 621 6.20 17.16 -25.17
C ILE A 621 7.19 17.79 -24.20
N PHE A 622 7.43 17.07 -23.10
CA PHE A 622 8.30 17.50 -22.02
C PHE A 622 9.29 16.39 -21.66
N LEU A 623 10.48 16.81 -21.27
CA LEU A 623 11.45 15.98 -20.58
C LEU A 623 11.24 16.17 -19.07
N ALA A 624 11.03 15.07 -18.37
CA ALA A 624 10.89 15.03 -16.92
C ALA A 624 12.13 14.41 -16.30
N PHE A 625 12.92 15.22 -15.58
CA PHE A 625 14.14 14.75 -14.94
C PHE A 625 13.81 13.97 -13.67
N LEU A 626 14.49 12.84 -13.48
CA LEU A 626 14.33 12.01 -12.30
C LEU A 626 15.46 12.30 -11.30
N ASN A 627 15.13 12.32 -10.02
CA ASN A 627 16.08 12.48 -8.91
C ASN A 627 16.87 11.19 -8.63
N CYS A 628 17.57 10.70 -9.64
CA CYS A 628 18.52 9.60 -9.57
C CYS A 628 19.66 9.86 -10.56
N GLU A 629 20.74 9.08 -10.45
CA GLU A 629 21.92 9.29 -11.28
C GLU A 629 22.58 7.98 -11.71
N PHE A 630 23.12 7.97 -12.92
CA PHE A 630 24.09 6.98 -13.34
C PHE A 630 25.49 7.46 -12.96
N ARG A 631 26.24 6.64 -12.22
CA ARG A 631 27.62 6.95 -11.84
C ARG A 631 28.61 6.25 -12.74
N ARG A 632 29.53 7.01 -13.33
CA ARG A 632 30.71 6.50 -14.03
C ARG A 632 31.94 7.26 -13.54
N GLY A 633 32.73 6.65 -12.65
CA GLY A 633 33.83 7.33 -11.99
C GLY A 633 33.35 8.55 -11.20
N GLN A 634 33.85 9.74 -11.54
CA GLN A 634 33.42 11.02 -10.93
C GLN A 634 32.26 11.72 -11.66
N THR A 635 31.84 11.20 -12.82
CA THR A 635 30.73 11.78 -13.58
C THR A 635 29.39 11.23 -13.11
N SER A 636 28.44 12.14 -12.88
CA SER A 636 27.04 11.84 -12.60
C SER A 636 26.20 12.26 -13.80
N ILE A 637 25.25 11.40 -14.17
CA ILE A 637 24.37 11.59 -15.32
C ILE A 637 22.93 11.39 -14.85
N ASN A 638 22.07 12.40 -15.01
CA ASN A 638 20.68 12.31 -14.58
C ASN A 638 19.78 11.77 -15.72
N PRO A 639 18.96 10.74 -15.48
CA PRO A 639 17.97 10.30 -16.45
C PRO A 639 16.77 11.26 -16.50
N ALA A 640 16.15 11.31 -17.68
CA ALA A 640 14.87 11.94 -17.91
C ALA A 640 13.95 11.06 -18.76
N ILE A 641 12.65 11.12 -18.48
CA ILE A 641 11.59 10.42 -19.22
C ILE A 641 10.79 11.40 -20.08
N LEU A 642 10.21 10.89 -21.17
CA LEU A 642 9.36 11.68 -22.06
C LEU A 642 7.90 11.64 -21.60
N LEU A 643 7.34 12.81 -21.37
CA LEU A 643 5.94 13.00 -21.02
C LEU A 643 5.22 13.83 -22.08
N GLN A 644 3.98 13.48 -22.37
CA GLN A 644 3.08 14.27 -23.20
C GLN A 644 1.97 14.86 -22.33
N ARG A 645 1.72 16.17 -22.46
CA ARG A 645 0.62 16.86 -21.79
C ARG A 645 -0.72 16.32 -22.31
N ALA A 646 -1.59 15.95 -21.38
CA ALA A 646 -2.85 15.26 -21.67
C ALA A 646 -4.09 16.17 -21.69
N ALA A 647 -3.96 17.44 -21.27
CA ALA A 647 -5.05 18.40 -21.23
C ALA A 647 -4.59 19.79 -21.70
N TRP A 648 -5.52 20.58 -22.24
CA TRP A 648 -5.20 21.91 -22.77
C TRP A 648 -4.81 22.91 -21.69
N ASP A 649 -5.63 23.03 -20.64
CA ASP A 649 -5.52 24.04 -19.57
C ASP A 649 -4.73 23.56 -18.35
N ARG A 650 -4.71 22.25 -18.09
CA ARG A 650 -4.06 21.66 -16.92
C ARG A 650 -2.60 21.35 -17.25
N ASN A 651 -1.72 22.27 -16.86
CA ASN A 651 -0.27 22.04 -16.78
C ASN A 651 0.14 20.96 -15.76
N SER A 652 -0.80 20.18 -15.24
CA SER A 652 -0.57 19.10 -14.30
C SER A 652 -0.86 17.71 -14.87
N HIS A 653 -1.60 17.54 -15.97
CA HIS A 653 -1.96 16.17 -16.42
C HIS A 653 -1.04 15.70 -17.54
N PHE A 654 -0.34 14.58 -17.32
CA PHE A 654 0.63 14.03 -18.27
C PHE A 654 0.45 12.52 -18.47
N VAL A 655 0.97 12.01 -19.57
CA VAL A 655 1.12 10.57 -19.82
C VAL A 655 2.54 10.28 -20.28
N ARG A 656 3.06 9.10 -19.95
CA ARG A 656 4.37 8.66 -20.43
C ARG A 656 4.26 8.21 -21.88
N ILE A 657 5.20 8.65 -22.70
CA ILE A 657 5.35 8.22 -24.11
C ILE A 657 6.76 7.67 -24.33
N ARG A 658 6.95 6.94 -25.44
CA ARG A 658 8.26 6.44 -25.88
C ARG A 658 9.12 5.87 -24.75
N PRO A 659 8.64 4.86 -23.99
CA PRO A 659 9.43 4.24 -22.93
C PRO A 659 10.65 3.48 -23.46
N ASP A 660 10.79 3.32 -24.78
CA ASP A 660 12.02 2.87 -25.41
C ASP A 660 13.16 3.88 -25.31
N ILE A 661 12.88 5.13 -24.93
CA ILE A 661 13.89 6.19 -24.74
C ILE A 661 13.98 6.56 -23.27
N LEU A 662 15.22 6.62 -22.77
CA LEU A 662 15.58 7.27 -21.52
C LEU A 662 16.63 8.33 -21.87
N ALA A 663 16.25 9.60 -21.77
CA ALA A 663 17.16 10.70 -22.04
C ALA A 663 18.15 10.84 -20.88
N LEU A 664 19.37 11.28 -21.17
CA LEU A 664 20.41 11.43 -20.15
C LEU A 664 20.93 12.87 -20.18
N SER A 665 21.21 13.46 -19.03
CA SER A 665 21.72 14.83 -18.92
C SER A 665 23.05 14.89 -18.21
N MET A 666 23.97 15.67 -18.79
CA MET A 666 25.29 16.02 -18.24
C MET A 666 25.53 17.52 -18.41
N MET A 667 25.74 18.26 -17.31
CA MET A 667 26.22 19.65 -17.33
C MET A 667 25.53 20.54 -18.40
N ASN A 668 24.19 20.56 -18.41
CA ASN A 668 23.32 21.32 -19.34
C ASN A 668 23.26 20.82 -20.80
N SER A 669 23.87 19.67 -21.10
CA SER A 669 23.69 18.95 -22.36
C SER A 669 22.81 17.71 -22.15
N ILE A 670 21.99 17.37 -23.15
CA ILE A 670 21.28 16.09 -23.15
C ILE A 670 21.90 15.17 -24.20
N ILE A 671 22.09 13.93 -23.77
CA ILE A 671 22.41 12.80 -24.60
C ILE A 671 21.09 12.09 -24.92
N LEU A 672 20.76 12.07 -26.20
CA LEU A 672 19.67 11.29 -26.76
C LEU A 672 20.24 10.23 -27.72
N PRO A 673 19.48 9.20 -28.08
CA PRO A 673 19.81 8.35 -29.23
C PRO A 673 20.12 9.17 -30.49
N ASP A 674 21.04 8.69 -31.32
CA ASP A 674 21.52 9.39 -32.53
C ASP A 674 20.40 9.85 -33.47
N GLU A 675 19.33 9.04 -33.59
CA GLU A 675 18.11 9.37 -34.34
C GLU A 675 17.53 10.72 -33.91
N LEU A 676 17.47 10.99 -32.60
CA LEU A 676 16.94 12.24 -32.04
C LEU A 676 17.97 13.37 -32.03
N LEU A 677 19.26 13.06 -31.83
CA LEU A 677 20.32 14.07 -31.93
C LEU A 677 20.38 14.66 -33.34
N ASN A 678 20.21 13.83 -34.38
CA ASN A 678 20.13 14.29 -35.76
C ASN A 678 18.89 15.17 -36.00
N MET A 679 17.76 14.86 -35.36
CA MET A 679 16.57 15.73 -35.41
C MET A 679 16.81 17.10 -34.76
N ILE A 680 17.55 17.16 -33.65
CA ILE A 680 17.87 18.42 -32.95
C ILE A 680 18.91 19.26 -33.71
N ARG A 681 19.99 18.63 -34.19
CA ARG A 681 21.07 19.29 -34.93
C ARG A 681 20.60 19.98 -36.22
N ASN A 682 19.58 19.44 -36.87
CA ASN A 682 18.99 20.03 -38.06
C ASN A 682 18.04 21.22 -37.79
N GLY A 683 17.75 21.54 -36.51
CA GLY A 683 16.67 22.45 -36.12
C GLY A 683 17.05 23.78 -35.42
N GLN A 684 18.34 24.10 -35.19
CA GLN A 684 18.81 25.27 -34.40
C GLN A 684 18.12 25.46 -33.02
N LYS A 685 18.72 24.87 -31.98
CA LYS A 685 18.95 25.43 -30.61
C LYS A 685 19.37 24.27 -29.70
N ASP A 686 20.67 24.16 -29.42
CA ASP A 686 21.25 23.16 -28.49
C ASP A 686 21.05 23.50 -27.00
N VAL A 687 20.31 24.57 -26.68
CA VAL A 687 20.16 25.05 -25.31
C VAL A 687 18.82 24.58 -24.75
N LEU A 688 18.88 23.62 -23.83
CA LEU A 688 17.73 23.24 -23.04
C LEU A 688 17.35 24.37 -22.09
N GLN A 689 16.05 24.64 -22.03
CA GLN A 689 15.52 25.52 -20.99
C GLN A 689 15.70 24.86 -19.64
N GLU A 690 15.95 25.68 -18.61
CA GLU A 690 16.02 25.22 -17.23
C GLU A 690 14.74 24.46 -16.86
N ALA A 691 14.91 23.28 -16.25
CA ALA A 691 13.79 22.46 -15.84
C ALA A 691 13.11 23.06 -14.61
N ILE A 692 11.79 23.25 -14.69
CA ILE A 692 11.00 23.85 -13.61
C ILE A 692 10.24 22.74 -12.88
N PRO A 693 10.36 22.61 -11.54
CA PRO A 693 9.54 21.71 -10.75
C PRO A 693 8.05 22.00 -10.95
N ARG A 694 7.26 20.97 -11.26
CA ARG A 694 5.81 21.07 -11.43
C ARG A 694 5.11 19.89 -10.78
N GLN A 695 4.03 20.17 -10.05
CA GLN A 695 3.11 19.13 -9.59
C GLN A 695 2.35 18.56 -10.78
N ILE A 696 2.48 17.25 -10.97
CA ILE A 696 1.85 16.52 -12.07
C ILE A 696 1.08 15.32 -11.58
N PHE A 697 0.06 14.97 -12.34
CA PHE A 697 -0.77 13.80 -12.21
C PHE A 697 -0.62 12.93 -13.45
N VAL A 698 -0.30 11.65 -13.25
CA VAL A 698 -0.17 10.66 -14.33
C VAL A 698 -1.07 9.44 -14.05
N PRO A 699 -2.03 9.11 -14.94
CA PRO A 699 -2.99 8.03 -14.70
C PRO A 699 -2.34 6.62 -14.78
N HIS A 700 -2.93 5.65 -14.07
CA HIS A 700 -2.43 4.25 -14.05
C HIS A 700 -2.62 3.50 -15.36
N SER A 701 -3.76 3.72 -15.99
CA SER A 701 -4.11 3.22 -17.31
C SER A 701 -4.01 4.37 -18.31
N THR A 702 -4.00 4.02 -19.60
CA THR A 702 -4.40 4.96 -20.64
C THR A 702 -5.68 5.65 -20.16
N PRO A 703 -5.71 7.00 -20.09
CA PRO A 703 -6.94 7.67 -19.74
C PRO A 703 -8.00 7.24 -20.76
N ASP A 704 -9.20 6.89 -20.30
CA ASP A 704 -10.38 7.10 -21.14
C ASP A 704 -10.28 8.56 -21.55
N LEU A 705 -10.02 8.81 -22.83
CA LEU A 705 -9.82 10.14 -23.37
C LEU A 705 -11.05 10.96 -22.99
N ARG A 706 -11.01 11.69 -21.87
CA ARG A 706 -12.06 12.61 -21.47
C ARG A 706 -11.87 13.85 -22.33
N TYR A 707 -12.18 13.70 -23.61
CA TYR A 707 -12.29 14.84 -24.49
C TYR A 707 -13.36 15.75 -23.91
N LEU A 708 -13.08 17.05 -23.97
CA LEU A 708 -14.04 18.07 -23.59
C LEU A 708 -15.30 17.85 -24.43
N LYS A 709 -16.45 17.81 -23.77
CA LYS A 709 -17.73 17.43 -24.36
C LYS A 709 -18.36 18.54 -25.20
N GLY A 710 -17.70 19.69 -25.29
CA GLY A 710 -18.26 20.82 -25.98
C GLY A 710 -17.67 22.16 -25.59
N VAL A 711 -18.39 23.22 -25.95
CA VAL A 711 -18.09 24.60 -25.58
C VAL A 711 -19.31 25.21 -24.89
N ILE A 712 -19.10 25.89 -23.77
CA ILE A 712 -20.12 26.68 -23.07
C ILE A 712 -19.76 28.16 -23.20
N PHE A 713 -20.75 28.98 -23.52
CA PHE A 713 -20.66 30.43 -23.55
C PHE A 713 -21.73 31.02 -22.64
N ARG A 714 -21.30 31.93 -21.76
CA ARG A 714 -22.22 32.79 -20.99
C ARG A 714 -22.05 34.22 -21.48
N PRO A 715 -23.15 34.94 -21.82
CA PRO A 715 -23.10 36.32 -22.27
C PRO A 715 -22.82 37.27 -21.11
N GLU A 716 -21.71 37.02 -20.41
CA GLU A 716 -21.18 37.81 -19.30
C GLU A 716 -19.81 38.36 -19.68
N VAL A 717 -19.50 39.51 -19.10
CA VAL A 717 -18.24 40.20 -19.35
C VAL A 717 -17.49 40.38 -18.03
N LYS A 718 -16.29 39.81 -17.94
CA LYS A 718 -15.42 39.93 -16.76
C LYS A 718 -14.46 41.12 -16.93
N GLY A 719 -14.14 41.81 -15.83
CA GLY A 719 -13.14 42.89 -15.81
C GLY A 719 -13.65 44.29 -15.44
N LEU A 720 -14.88 44.44 -14.95
CA LEU A 720 -15.44 45.75 -14.62
C LEU A 720 -15.05 46.27 -13.23
N ALA A 721 -14.48 47.49 -13.19
CA ALA A 721 -14.78 48.41 -12.09
C ALA A 721 -16.30 48.66 -12.11
N LYS A 722 -16.95 48.82 -10.94
CA LYS A 722 -18.41 48.85 -10.67
C LYS A 722 -19.33 49.71 -11.58
N GLU A 723 -18.86 50.35 -12.66
CA GLU A 723 -19.58 51.41 -13.38
C GLU A 723 -19.87 51.20 -14.88
N SER A 724 -19.25 50.31 -15.67
CA SER A 724 -19.73 50.10 -17.07
C SER A 724 -20.86 49.08 -17.16
N LYS A 725 -21.99 49.50 -17.74
CA LYS A 725 -23.21 48.70 -17.97
C LYS A 725 -23.22 48.04 -19.37
N MET A 726 -22.12 47.40 -19.80
CA MET A 726 -22.16 46.70 -21.10
C MET A 726 -23.02 45.45 -20.96
N VAL A 727 -24.18 45.45 -21.64
CA VAL A 727 -25.10 44.31 -21.67
C VAL A 727 -24.84 43.54 -22.96
N VAL A 728 -24.42 42.29 -22.82
CA VAL A 728 -24.24 41.38 -23.97
C VAL A 728 -25.54 40.65 -24.20
N ARG A 729 -26.09 40.73 -25.42
CA ARG A 729 -27.27 39.95 -25.82
C ARG A 729 -26.94 39.09 -27.03
N VAL A 730 -27.27 37.82 -26.98
CA VAL A 730 -27.19 36.95 -28.16
C VAL A 730 -28.46 37.15 -29.00
N ARG A 731 -28.30 37.70 -30.20
CA ARG A 731 -29.42 38.01 -31.12
C ARG A 731 -29.82 36.81 -31.96
N SER A 732 -28.83 36.07 -32.45
CA SER A 732 -29.03 34.86 -33.24
C SER A 732 -27.88 33.87 -33.00
N ARG A 733 -28.09 32.60 -33.34
CA ARG A 733 -27.11 31.53 -33.15
C ARG A 733 -27.16 30.54 -34.31
N SER A 734 -26.02 29.95 -34.65
CA SER A 734 -26.01 28.78 -35.52
C SER A 734 -26.75 27.60 -34.86
N PRO A 735 -27.33 26.66 -35.63
CA PRO A 735 -28.05 25.51 -35.09
C PRO A 735 -27.23 24.62 -34.13
N THR A 736 -25.89 24.68 -34.24
CA THR A 736 -24.94 23.92 -33.41
C THR A 736 -24.88 24.39 -31.97
N TRP A 737 -25.15 25.68 -31.71
CA TRP A 737 -25.30 26.19 -30.35
C TRP A 737 -26.69 25.82 -29.85
N GLN A 738 -26.81 25.25 -28.66
CA GLN A 738 -28.05 24.99 -27.93
C GLN A 738 -28.24 26.05 -26.85
N TYR A 739 -29.46 26.53 -26.66
CA TYR A 739 -29.80 27.52 -25.64
C TYR A 739 -30.43 26.83 -24.44
N PHE A 740 -30.05 27.25 -23.23
CA PHE A 740 -30.69 26.84 -21.99
C PHE A 740 -30.60 27.94 -20.94
N VAL A 741 -31.43 27.82 -19.91
CA VAL A 741 -31.45 28.71 -18.75
C VAL A 741 -30.92 27.92 -17.57
N ASP A 742 -29.80 28.35 -16.97
CA ASP A 742 -29.26 27.71 -15.78
C ASP A 742 -30.06 28.17 -14.55
N ALA A 743 -30.84 27.25 -13.96
CA ALA A 743 -31.50 27.48 -12.67
C ALA A 743 -30.49 27.20 -11.53
N ARG A 744 -29.61 28.14 -11.21
CA ARG A 744 -28.78 28.01 -10.00
C ARG A 744 -29.66 28.27 -8.77
N SER A 745 -29.72 27.29 -7.87
CA SER A 745 -30.45 27.39 -6.61
C SER A 745 -29.92 28.56 -5.76
N GLY A 746 -30.72 29.63 -5.62
CA GLY A 746 -30.54 30.65 -4.58
C GLY A 746 -30.35 32.12 -5.02
N LEU A 747 -30.26 32.43 -6.32
CA LEU A 747 -30.20 33.80 -6.82
C LEU A 747 -31.36 34.05 -7.80
N SER A 748 -32.04 35.20 -7.69
CA SER A 748 -33.26 35.55 -8.44
C SER A 748 -33.01 35.93 -9.91
N THR A 749 -31.87 35.56 -10.48
CA THR A 749 -31.46 35.93 -11.84
C THR A 749 -31.29 34.67 -12.68
N THR A 750 -32.15 34.50 -13.68
CA THR A 750 -31.99 33.51 -14.74
C THR A 750 -30.80 33.92 -15.62
N GLU A 751 -29.73 33.13 -15.63
CA GLU A 751 -28.58 33.36 -16.52
C GLU A 751 -28.79 32.59 -17.83
N GLU A 752 -28.82 33.33 -18.95
CA GLU A 752 -28.83 32.75 -20.29
C GLU A 752 -27.49 32.05 -20.55
N SER A 753 -27.51 30.86 -21.13
CA SER A 753 -26.29 30.12 -21.44
C SER A 753 -26.44 29.35 -22.75
N TYR A 754 -25.33 29.24 -23.47
CA TYR A 754 -25.26 28.62 -24.79
C TYR A 754 -24.22 27.49 -24.76
N GLU A 755 -24.55 26.33 -25.32
CA GLU A 755 -23.65 25.16 -25.35
C GLU A 755 -23.60 24.52 -26.73
N ILE A 756 -22.41 24.23 -27.22
CA ILE A 756 -22.21 23.24 -28.29
C ILE A 756 -21.86 21.93 -27.60
N ASN A 757 -22.64 20.86 -27.80
CA ASN A 757 -22.40 19.55 -27.21
C ASN A 757 -22.01 18.52 -28.29
N PHE A 758 -20.82 17.94 -28.17
CA PHE A 758 -20.26 16.99 -29.13
C PHE A 758 -20.86 15.58 -29.06
N ASP A 759 -21.67 15.27 -28.04
CA ASP A 759 -22.45 14.03 -28.00
C ASP A 759 -23.77 14.15 -28.76
N LEU A 760 -24.30 15.38 -28.91
CA LEU A 760 -25.60 15.64 -29.55
C LEU A 760 -25.49 16.03 -31.03
N ALA A 761 -24.29 16.38 -31.50
CA ALA A 761 -23.97 16.66 -32.89
C ALA A 761 -22.62 15.99 -33.23
N PRO A 762 -22.36 15.56 -34.48
CA PRO A 762 -21.10 14.90 -34.84
C PRO A 762 -19.91 15.82 -34.58
N GLY A 763 -19.31 15.69 -33.39
CA GLY A 763 -18.09 16.40 -33.03
C GLY A 763 -16.88 15.85 -33.79
N PRO A 764 -15.80 16.63 -33.94
CA PRO A 764 -14.58 16.15 -34.56
C PRO A 764 -13.96 15.04 -33.72
N SER A 765 -13.57 13.93 -34.36
CA SER A 765 -12.78 12.90 -33.66
C SER A 765 -11.30 13.30 -33.63
N LEU A 766 -10.62 13.05 -32.52
CA LEU A 766 -9.21 13.44 -32.30
C LEU A 766 -8.25 12.97 -33.40
N GLY A 767 -8.57 11.88 -34.10
CA GLY A 767 -7.77 11.35 -35.22
C GLY A 767 -8.15 11.87 -36.61
N SER A 768 -9.26 12.60 -36.78
CA SER A 768 -9.77 13.00 -38.10
C SER A 768 -9.60 14.48 -38.43
N LEU A 769 -9.34 15.33 -37.44
CA LEU A 769 -9.23 16.77 -37.66
C LEU A 769 -7.87 17.12 -38.28
N GLN A 770 -7.84 17.42 -39.58
CA GLN A 770 -6.61 17.78 -40.32
C GLN A 770 -6.41 19.30 -40.48
N ALA A 771 -7.46 20.10 -40.28
CA ALA A 771 -7.42 21.55 -40.43
C ALA A 771 -8.32 22.23 -39.39
N SER A 772 -8.17 23.55 -39.21
CA SER A 772 -9.07 24.34 -38.38
C SER A 772 -10.51 24.23 -38.87
N ILE A 773 -11.46 24.14 -37.93
CA ILE A 773 -12.89 24.07 -38.21
C ILE A 773 -13.66 25.09 -37.40
N VAL A 774 -14.77 25.55 -37.95
CA VAL A 774 -15.76 26.37 -37.25
C VAL A 774 -16.77 25.45 -36.59
N LEU A 775 -16.96 25.59 -35.27
CA LEU A 775 -17.99 24.85 -34.52
C LEU A 775 -19.34 25.57 -34.54
N GLY A 776 -19.31 26.90 -34.48
CA GLY A 776 -20.54 27.68 -34.45
C GLY A 776 -20.29 29.18 -34.36
N VAL A 777 -21.36 29.93 -34.57
CA VAL A 777 -21.35 31.39 -34.59
C VAL A 777 -22.46 31.92 -33.69
N LEU A 778 -22.14 32.92 -32.89
CA LEU A 778 -23.08 33.69 -32.09
C LEU A 778 -23.11 35.13 -32.59
N GLU A 779 -24.28 35.64 -32.95
CA GLU A 779 -24.45 37.06 -33.25
C GLU A 779 -24.72 37.80 -31.94
N LEU A 780 -23.79 38.68 -31.58
CA LEU A 780 -23.81 39.43 -30.34
C LEU A 780 -24.22 40.88 -30.59
N ASP A 781 -25.01 41.40 -29.66
CA ASP A 781 -25.26 42.83 -29.49
C ASP A 781 -24.49 43.28 -28.26
N LEU A 782 -23.43 44.06 -28.49
CA LEU A 782 -22.55 44.62 -27.47
C LEU A 782 -22.93 46.07 -27.10
N GLY A 783 -24.14 46.54 -27.45
CA GLY A 783 -24.66 47.85 -27.04
C GLY A 783 -24.27 49.04 -27.93
N SER A 784 -23.78 48.80 -29.15
CA SER A 784 -23.49 49.85 -30.15
C SER A 784 -24.49 49.83 -31.30
N SER A 785 -24.94 51.00 -31.79
CA SER A 785 -26.15 51.11 -32.62
C SER A 785 -26.09 50.59 -34.06
N ASP A 786 -24.92 50.29 -34.66
CA ASP A 786 -24.90 50.04 -36.13
C ASP A 786 -23.99 48.91 -36.64
N ALA A 787 -23.26 48.18 -35.79
CA ALA A 787 -22.44 47.06 -36.24
C ALA A 787 -22.88 45.76 -35.56
N ARG A 788 -23.35 44.79 -36.34
CA ARG A 788 -23.67 43.45 -35.83
C ARG A 788 -22.39 42.63 -35.74
N GLN A 789 -22.04 42.19 -34.53
CA GLN A 789 -20.80 41.44 -34.28
C GLN A 789 -21.08 39.95 -34.23
N CYS A 790 -20.23 39.14 -34.86
CA CYS A 790 -20.31 37.70 -34.78
C CYS A 790 -19.10 37.15 -34.04
N LEU A 791 -19.34 36.39 -32.97
CA LEU A 791 -18.33 35.60 -32.29
C LEU A 791 -18.31 34.20 -32.89
N VAL A 792 -17.21 33.87 -33.56
CA VAL A 792 -16.96 32.57 -34.17
C VAL A 792 -16.11 31.73 -33.23
N MET A 793 -16.55 30.51 -32.95
CA MET A 793 -15.80 29.53 -32.15
C MET A 793 -15.39 28.35 -33.02
N GLY A 794 -14.18 27.86 -32.81
CA GLY A 794 -13.67 26.71 -33.55
C GLY A 794 -12.64 25.88 -32.78
N LEU A 795 -12.23 24.79 -33.43
CA LEU A 795 -11.14 23.93 -32.97
C LEU A 795 -10.08 23.84 -34.06
N GLU A 796 -8.84 23.65 -33.67
CA GLU A 796 -7.74 23.37 -34.58
C GLU A 796 -6.90 22.19 -34.09
N PRO A 797 -6.33 21.39 -35.02
CA PRO A 797 -5.40 20.34 -34.64
C PRO A 797 -4.14 20.95 -34.03
N LEU A 798 -3.50 20.20 -33.13
CA LEU A 798 -2.18 20.57 -32.67
C LEU A 798 -1.16 20.34 -33.81
N PRO A 799 -0.10 21.17 -33.91
CA PRO A 799 1.02 20.89 -34.78
C PRO A 799 1.58 19.48 -34.53
N PRO A 800 2.18 18.83 -35.54
CA PRO A 800 2.80 17.53 -35.34
C PRO A 800 3.90 17.63 -34.28
N ASN A 801 3.91 16.67 -33.35
CA ASN A 801 5.00 16.55 -32.39
C ASN A 801 6.13 15.66 -32.96
N PRO A 802 7.37 15.79 -32.47
CA PRO A 802 8.54 15.05 -32.97
C PRO A 802 8.40 13.52 -32.93
N PHE A 803 7.53 12.99 -32.08
CA PHE A 803 7.35 11.56 -31.86
C PHE A 803 6.11 11.00 -32.60
N GLN A 804 5.40 11.84 -33.35
CA GLN A 804 4.16 11.51 -34.06
C GLN A 804 3.11 10.84 -33.17
N THR A 805 3.13 11.15 -31.87
CA THR A 805 2.13 10.63 -30.94
C THR A 805 0.79 11.31 -31.18
N MET A 806 -0.31 10.58 -30.98
CA MET A 806 -1.65 11.13 -31.13
C MET A 806 -1.87 12.31 -30.15
N PRO A 807 -2.49 13.41 -30.58
CA PRO A 807 -2.93 14.47 -29.66
C PRO A 807 -4.00 13.96 -28.68
N LEU A 808 -3.99 14.48 -27.45
CA LEU A 808 -4.96 14.13 -26.41
C LEU A 808 -6.09 15.16 -26.25
N TYR A 809 -5.97 16.30 -26.92
CA TYR A 809 -6.93 17.40 -26.92
C TYR A 809 -6.79 18.23 -28.21
N PHE A 810 -7.78 19.06 -28.50
CA PHE A 810 -7.75 20.06 -29.58
C PHE A 810 -7.38 21.43 -29.04
N SER A 811 -6.77 22.29 -29.86
CA SER A 811 -6.59 23.69 -29.47
C SER A 811 -7.88 24.47 -29.78
N PRO A 812 -8.58 25.03 -28.79
CA PRO A 812 -9.74 25.85 -29.05
C PRO A 812 -9.32 27.25 -29.51
N TRP A 813 -10.09 27.85 -30.41
CA TRP A 813 -9.85 29.21 -30.89
C TRP A 813 -11.16 29.97 -31.05
N TYR A 814 -11.09 31.30 -30.98
CA TYR A 814 -12.20 32.18 -31.28
C TYR A 814 -11.74 33.30 -32.23
N ALA A 815 -12.70 33.91 -32.91
CA ALA A 815 -12.48 35.13 -33.68
C ALA A 815 -13.76 35.96 -33.70
N PHE A 816 -13.63 37.28 -33.72
CA PHE A 816 -14.73 38.18 -34.03
C PHE A 816 -14.78 38.44 -35.53
N GLU A 817 -15.98 38.52 -36.09
CA GLU A 817 -16.17 38.77 -37.52
C GLU A 817 -17.40 39.64 -37.79
N GLU A 818 -17.42 40.32 -38.93
CA GLU A 818 -18.58 41.13 -39.34
C GLU A 818 -19.70 40.24 -39.88
N GLN A 819 -20.95 40.58 -39.55
CA GLN A 819 -22.12 39.82 -40.01
C GLN A 819 -22.18 39.67 -41.54
N ALA A 820 -21.67 40.64 -42.31
CA ALA A 820 -21.66 40.56 -43.78
C ALA A 820 -20.88 39.35 -44.33
N TRP A 821 -19.82 38.91 -43.64
CA TRP A 821 -19.05 37.72 -44.01
C TRP A 821 -19.77 36.44 -43.59
N ILE A 822 -20.34 36.42 -42.39
CA ILE A 822 -21.13 35.30 -41.88
C ILE A 822 -22.37 35.04 -42.74
N ALA A 823 -23.05 36.10 -43.19
CA ALA A 823 -24.21 36.01 -44.08
C ALA A 823 -23.88 35.39 -45.45
N LYS A 824 -22.64 35.53 -45.92
CA LYS A 824 -22.11 34.90 -47.13
C LYS A 824 -21.61 33.46 -46.90
N GLN A 825 -21.65 32.98 -45.66
CA GLN A 825 -21.06 31.70 -45.22
C GLN A 825 -19.57 31.57 -45.57
N ASP A 826 -18.85 32.69 -45.65
CA ASP A 826 -17.42 32.72 -45.94
C ASP A 826 -16.62 32.79 -44.64
N PHE A 827 -15.94 31.70 -44.32
CA PHE A 827 -15.11 31.55 -43.12
C PHE A 827 -13.60 31.59 -43.42
N SER A 828 -13.19 31.93 -44.65
CA SER A 828 -11.78 31.91 -45.07
C SER A 828 -10.86 32.72 -44.14
N ARG A 829 -11.31 33.92 -43.72
CA ARG A 829 -10.57 34.82 -42.82
C ARG A 829 -10.39 34.29 -41.40
N VAL A 830 -11.42 33.64 -40.84
CA VAL A 830 -11.36 33.11 -39.47
C VAL A 830 -10.64 31.76 -39.42
N LEU A 831 -10.62 31.01 -40.53
CA LEU A 831 -9.85 29.77 -40.65
C LEU A 831 -8.34 30.05 -40.76
N ASP A 832 -7.93 31.14 -41.44
CA ASP A 832 -6.55 31.61 -41.44
C ASP A 832 -6.16 32.23 -40.08
N LYS A 833 -5.29 31.52 -39.35
CA LYS A 833 -4.81 31.92 -38.01
C LYS A 833 -4.19 33.32 -37.99
N THR A 834 -3.61 33.79 -39.09
CA THR A 834 -2.98 35.13 -39.16
C THR A 834 -3.97 36.26 -39.37
N GLN A 835 -5.18 35.95 -39.83
CA GLN A 835 -6.25 36.92 -40.11
C GLN A 835 -7.33 36.93 -39.02
N ARG A 836 -7.27 36.03 -38.03
CA ARG A 836 -8.22 35.98 -36.91
C ARG A 836 -8.18 37.29 -36.12
N ARG A 837 -9.32 37.98 -36.09
CA ARG A 837 -9.52 39.16 -35.25
C ARG A 837 -9.87 38.70 -33.83
N LEU A 838 -8.92 38.81 -32.90
CA LEU A 838 -9.08 38.40 -31.49
C LEU A 838 -9.69 39.48 -30.59
N GLU A 839 -9.71 40.72 -31.09
CA GLU A 839 -10.18 41.88 -30.35
C GLU A 839 -11.26 42.59 -31.15
N TRP A 840 -12.31 43.04 -30.48
CA TRP A 840 -13.34 43.87 -31.10
C TRP A 840 -13.47 45.20 -30.38
N ARG A 841 -13.45 46.28 -31.15
CA ARG A 841 -13.55 47.64 -30.60
C ARG A 841 -15.00 48.12 -30.64
N VAL A 842 -15.61 48.14 -29.46
CA VAL A 842 -16.74 48.99 -29.10
C VAL A 842 -16.15 50.19 -28.31
N PRO A 843 -16.86 51.08 -27.58
CA PRO A 843 -16.17 52.16 -26.85
C PRO A 843 -14.98 51.69 -26.00
N ASP A 844 -15.05 50.44 -25.50
CA ASP A 844 -13.93 49.68 -24.93
C ASP A 844 -13.51 48.49 -25.83
N ILE A 845 -12.30 47.96 -25.62
CA ILE A 845 -11.81 46.76 -26.34
C ILE A 845 -12.38 45.52 -25.66
N VAL A 846 -13.05 44.67 -26.44
CA VAL A 846 -13.61 43.40 -25.98
C VAL A 846 -12.77 42.26 -26.55
N THR A 847 -12.35 41.37 -25.66
CA THR A 847 -11.64 40.13 -25.98
C THR A 847 -12.44 38.93 -25.48
N ALA A 848 -12.05 37.73 -25.86
CA ALA A 848 -12.56 36.52 -25.23
C ALA A 848 -11.42 35.69 -24.62
N LYS A 849 -11.76 35.00 -23.54
CA LYS A 849 -10.88 34.06 -22.85
C LYS A 849 -11.51 32.68 -22.87
N ILE A 850 -10.70 31.70 -23.25
CA ILE A 850 -11.08 30.30 -23.24
C ILE A 850 -10.51 29.65 -21.98
N GLY A 851 -11.39 29.05 -21.17
CA GLY A 851 -11.04 28.25 -20.00
C GLY A 851 -11.66 26.87 -20.08
N ILE A 852 -11.71 26.18 -18.94
CA ILE A 852 -12.44 24.93 -18.78
C ILE A 852 -13.39 25.05 -17.60
N GLU A 853 -14.59 24.48 -17.76
CA GLU A 853 -15.55 24.35 -16.69
C GLU A 853 -16.20 22.96 -16.68
N SER A 854 -16.82 22.60 -15.56
CA SER A 854 -17.55 21.35 -15.41
C SER A 854 -19.05 21.58 -15.40
N ARG A 855 -19.80 20.78 -16.17
CA ARG A 855 -21.26 20.75 -16.18
C ARG A 855 -21.74 19.29 -16.15
N TYR A 856 -22.66 18.96 -15.21
CA TYR A 856 -23.19 17.60 -15.03
C TYR A 856 -22.12 16.49 -15.06
N SER A 857 -20.98 16.72 -14.39
CA SER A 857 -19.82 15.82 -14.35
C SER A 857 -19.01 15.67 -15.65
N SER A 858 -19.32 16.45 -16.69
CA SER A 858 -18.57 16.55 -17.96
C SER A 858 -17.78 17.85 -18.02
N LEU A 859 -16.62 17.84 -18.68
CA LEU A 859 -15.81 19.04 -18.88
C LEU A 859 -16.13 19.67 -20.23
N PHE A 860 -16.17 21.01 -20.28
CA PHE A 860 -16.41 21.81 -21.47
C PHE A 860 -15.36 22.93 -21.56
N TYR A 861 -15.03 23.35 -22.78
CA TYR A 861 -14.37 24.64 -22.95
C TYR A 861 -15.34 25.74 -22.50
N SER A 862 -14.89 26.68 -21.68
CA SER A 862 -15.68 27.86 -21.32
C SER A 862 -15.18 29.06 -22.11
N LEU A 863 -16.08 29.79 -22.76
CA LEU A 863 -15.79 31.03 -23.46
C LEU A 863 -16.37 32.19 -22.66
N THR A 864 -15.52 33.10 -22.20
CA THR A 864 -15.92 34.28 -21.42
C THR A 864 -15.43 35.55 -22.11
N LEU A 865 -16.25 36.59 -22.18
CA LEU A 865 -15.81 37.89 -22.69
C LEU A 865 -15.10 38.69 -21.61
N GLU A 866 -14.06 39.44 -21.99
CA GLU A 866 -13.31 40.34 -21.11
C GLU A 866 -13.25 41.73 -21.74
N ILE A 867 -13.24 42.78 -20.92
CA ILE A 867 -13.01 44.16 -21.38
C ILE A 867 -11.62 44.62 -20.94
N GLU A 868 -10.84 45.10 -21.88
CA GLU A 868 -9.62 45.86 -21.60
C GLU A 868 -9.90 47.36 -21.63
N ASN A 869 -9.67 48.02 -20.50
CA ASN A 869 -9.92 49.45 -20.34
C ASN A 869 -8.79 50.22 -21.04
N SER A 870 -9.11 50.96 -22.10
CA SER A 870 -8.14 51.70 -22.93
C SER A 870 -7.44 52.89 -22.22
N ARG A 871 -7.63 53.05 -20.90
CA ARG A 871 -6.96 54.05 -20.04
C ARG A 871 -5.74 53.52 -19.27
N LYS A 872 -4.94 52.64 -19.86
CA LYS A 872 -3.54 52.43 -19.45
C LYS A 872 -2.60 52.62 -20.64
N VAL A 873 -2.52 53.85 -21.13
CA VAL A 873 -1.33 54.32 -21.83
C VAL A 873 -0.26 54.57 -20.77
N ASN A 874 0.77 53.73 -20.79
CA ASN A 874 2.15 53.95 -20.34
C ASN A 874 2.39 55.03 -19.29
N THR A 875 2.57 54.60 -18.04
CA THR A 875 3.71 54.93 -17.16
C THR A 875 3.73 53.79 -16.14
N TRP A 876 4.74 52.92 -16.04
CA TRP A 876 6.11 53.14 -15.58
C TRP A 876 6.98 51.93 -15.97
N PHE A 877 8.28 52.22 -16.03
CA PHE A 877 9.47 51.39 -16.33
C PHE A 877 9.48 49.95 -15.84
#